data_AF-A0A843J1Q8-F1
#
_entry.id   AF-A0A843J1Q8-F1
#
_cell.length_a   1.000
_cell.length_b   1.000
_cell.length_c   1.000
_cell.angle_alpha   90.00
_cell.angle_beta   90.00
_cell.angle_gamma   90.00
#
_symmetry.space_group_name_H-M   'P 1'
#
loop_
_entity.id
_entity.type
_entity.pdbx_description
1 polymer ?
#
loop_
_entity_poly.entity_id
_entity_poly.type
_entity_poly.pdbx_seq_one_letter_code
_entity_poly.pdbx_strand_id
1 'polypeptide(L)'
;MSGGIEVPIELPVMKVRYTATVHQMKRASGLEYVILKMVEAGHETGSPNIDIGQMMGVLSMHSDLFPLVAEEMDRLRKVGMLDYTVSRLEPGTAVRRIKVTDLGAELLAKNITSSEKKQMERTLVYRPWRKERFSDDENVPFIDRPVRIPFGPDRQAEAMAYVEEHRIGLGIDLSATIKNPKVDSSKTPSGYAEHGLEMYFDRSDGTFRLIGAGDLDLEYLRGTYTGDALMKRLPENLFETPLAPFEIKRWSESEPAPGCSLMLPSDLEMENGILFYGPGLSKVSVPNRARLPDDSGCDAVIITSRTEGRMLWFIRRKSGVEGFEGSRTIKMVAAHKMGRSEIDRAVDGLLSDKRISYSEELKVIDETARALNDDTVLTDRVVSGLVPGDVESLRRAFGYLGALQDQRWSTTLGRALEGVLGEWIDGGLPSKEAERFLSICSRKGVPVPIDRVIPKAFKRYGPLEAAEWGFSAGIDSFVNRADLAEAVSSAILSGEEVPGVSEEMRTVRAASESMTELKRITGIASPEGYRFDLSSVSDDDKTALARLSATLSTSMGYVSERFPAVRGTAAFATAGRLNGIYSLISDAVKRAGRIRRSSDLAAETNGLLFYSEAERLVLSKLRTAYGDLPREDLLKRFRSSGMLPLSDYKLLEDMSAAYDRLKSGAIDVPVPSDVREGFSELTFSIVKLRM
;
A
#
# COMPACT_ATOMS: atom_id res chain seq x y z
N MET A 1 -1.73 15.52 13.93
CA MET A 1 -1.54 16.07 15.30
C MET A 1 -1.39 17.55 15.12
N SER A 2 -2.19 18.37 15.80
CA SER A 2 -1.96 19.82 15.84
C SER A 2 -0.60 19.99 16.53
N GLY A 3 0.38 20.57 15.84
CA GLY A 3 1.68 20.88 16.44
C GLY A 3 1.50 21.81 17.64
N GLY A 4 2.56 21.98 18.44
CA GLY A 4 2.54 22.98 19.50
C GLY A 4 2.24 24.36 18.94
N ILE A 5 1.22 25.00 19.52
CA ILE A 5 0.82 26.38 19.25
C ILE A 5 1.60 27.25 20.23
N GLU A 6 2.50 28.07 19.70
CA GLU A 6 3.24 29.02 20.53
C GLU A 6 2.38 30.25 20.84
N VAL A 7 2.24 30.54 22.14
CA VAL A 7 1.50 31.68 22.67
C VAL A 7 2.48 32.62 23.37
N PRO A 8 2.76 33.80 22.81
CA PRO A 8 3.70 34.74 23.45
C PRO A 8 3.07 35.35 24.70
N ILE A 9 3.75 35.25 25.83
CA ILE A 9 3.38 35.87 27.11
C ILE A 9 4.46 36.82 27.61
N GLU A 10 4.06 37.82 28.38
CA GLU A 10 4.96 38.84 28.93
C GLU A 10 5.18 38.58 30.42
N LEU A 11 6.35 38.07 30.80
CA LEU A 11 6.65 37.70 32.18
C LEU A 11 7.59 38.71 32.84
N PRO A 12 7.38 39.06 34.12
CA PRO A 12 8.21 40.03 34.80
C PRO A 12 9.62 39.50 35.04
N VAL A 13 10.62 40.36 34.86
CA VAL A 13 12.04 40.07 35.08
C VAL A 13 12.70 41.28 35.75
N MET A 14 13.63 41.02 36.66
CA MET A 14 14.38 42.06 37.36
C MET A 14 15.86 41.74 37.34
N LYS A 15 16.69 42.71 36.94
CA LYS A 15 18.13 42.63 37.21
C LYS A 15 18.39 43.00 38.66
N VAL A 16 19.28 42.33 39.36
CA VAL A 16 19.72 42.69 40.72
C VAL A 16 21.22 42.72 40.76
N ARG A 17 21.80 43.69 41.47
CA ARG A 17 23.26 43.81 41.59
C ARG A 17 23.71 43.03 42.82
N TYR A 18 24.50 41.99 42.61
CA TYR A 18 25.15 41.25 43.67
C TYR A 18 26.56 41.81 43.90
N THR A 19 26.87 42.15 45.14
CA THR A 19 28.21 42.58 45.55
C THR A 19 28.67 41.74 46.73
N ALA A 20 29.93 41.30 46.70
CA ALA A 20 30.54 40.58 47.81
C ALA A 20 32.05 40.76 47.79
N THR A 21 32.69 40.45 48.92
CA THR A 21 34.15 40.31 48.97
C THR A 21 34.50 38.83 48.89
N VAL A 22 35.28 38.45 47.88
CA VAL A 22 35.76 37.08 47.68
C VAL A 22 37.20 36.98 48.15
N HIS A 23 37.45 36.02 49.04
CA HIS A 23 38.77 35.72 49.57
C HIS A 23 39.22 34.37 49.03
N GLN A 24 40.26 34.36 48.20
CA GLN A 24 40.88 33.13 47.74
C GLN A 24 41.63 32.49 48.90
N MET A 25 41.30 31.23 49.23
CA MET A 25 41.91 30.55 50.38
C MET A 25 43.16 29.80 49.99
N LYS A 26 44.15 29.83 50.88
CA LYS A 26 45.34 28.98 50.82
C LYS A 26 45.72 28.50 52.21
N ARG A 27 46.52 27.45 52.29
CA ARG A 27 47.13 27.05 53.56
C ARG A 27 48.03 28.19 54.07
N ALA A 28 47.94 28.50 55.36
CA ALA A 28 48.81 29.50 55.98
C ALA A 28 50.28 29.10 55.77
N SER A 29 51.11 30.04 55.30
CA SER A 29 52.56 29.85 55.32
C SER A 29 53.04 29.83 56.77
N GLY A 30 54.24 29.25 57.02
CA GLY A 30 54.78 29.21 58.38
C GLY A 30 54.93 30.61 58.99
N LEU A 31 55.33 31.59 58.19
CA LEU A 31 55.46 32.98 58.64
C LEU A 31 54.10 33.64 58.87
N GLU A 32 53.14 33.45 57.97
CA GLU A 32 51.78 34.00 58.13
C GLU A 32 51.12 33.50 59.42
N TYR A 33 51.22 32.19 59.66
CA TYR A 33 50.65 31.56 60.85
C TYR A 33 51.25 32.12 62.14
N VAL A 34 52.58 32.22 62.18
CA VAL A 34 53.33 32.73 63.33
C VAL A 34 52.97 34.19 63.60
N ILE A 35 52.95 35.05 62.57
CA ILE A 35 52.57 36.46 62.71
C ILE A 35 51.16 36.58 63.27
N LEU A 36 50.18 35.88 62.68
CA LEU A 36 48.78 35.96 63.12
C LEU A 36 48.61 35.47 64.58
N LYS A 37 49.27 34.36 64.96
CA LYS A 37 49.22 33.82 66.32
C LYS A 37 49.88 34.72 67.36
N MET A 38 50.98 35.37 67.01
CA MET A 38 51.64 36.33 67.89
C MET A 38 50.79 37.57 68.12
N VAL A 39 50.11 38.06 67.07
CA VAL A 39 49.15 39.16 67.19
C VAL A 39 47.96 38.77 68.08
N GLU A 40 47.42 37.57 67.89
CA GLU A 40 46.31 37.02 68.70
C GLU A 40 46.70 36.93 70.19
N ALA A 41 47.84 36.30 70.50
CA ALA A 41 48.34 36.15 71.88
C ALA A 41 48.68 37.50 72.55
N GLY A 42 49.24 38.45 71.78
CA GLY A 42 49.50 39.80 72.26
C GLY A 42 48.22 40.56 72.63
N HIS A 43 47.14 40.32 71.87
CA HIS A 43 45.84 40.92 72.16
C HIS A 43 45.18 40.30 73.41
N GLU A 44 45.20 38.97 73.54
CA GLU A 44 44.66 38.24 74.71
C GLU A 44 45.34 38.62 76.03
N THR A 45 46.63 38.96 75.98
CA THR A 45 47.43 39.38 77.15
C THR A 45 47.33 40.89 77.47
N GLY A 46 46.48 41.64 76.75
CA GLY A 46 46.24 43.06 77.00
C GLY A 46 47.32 44.00 76.45
N SER A 47 48.18 43.53 75.55
CA SER A 47 49.24 44.31 74.89
C SER A 47 48.93 44.52 73.40
N PRO A 48 48.02 45.44 73.03
CA PRO A 48 47.58 45.64 71.63
C PRO A 48 48.62 46.36 70.74
N ASN A 49 49.83 46.58 71.25
CA ASN A 49 50.94 47.21 70.53
C ASN A 49 52.06 46.19 70.43
N ILE A 50 52.53 45.93 69.21
CA ILE A 50 53.63 44.99 68.97
C ILE A 50 54.78 45.79 68.37
N ASP A 51 55.94 45.69 69.03
CA ASP A 51 57.21 46.08 68.43
C ASP A 51 57.68 44.92 67.53
N ILE A 52 57.76 45.16 66.22
CA ILE A 52 58.19 44.15 65.25
C ILE A 52 59.61 43.66 65.57
N GLY A 53 60.48 44.53 66.09
CA GLY A 53 61.82 44.13 66.52
C GLY A 53 61.79 43.13 67.68
N GLN A 54 60.87 43.31 68.63
CA GLN A 54 60.64 42.34 69.71
C GLN A 54 60.00 41.05 69.20
N MET A 55 59.03 41.13 68.28
CA MET A 55 58.41 39.96 67.65
C MET A 55 59.44 39.10 66.91
N MET A 56 60.32 39.73 66.12
CA MET A 56 61.43 39.06 65.45
C MET A 56 62.43 38.48 66.46
N GLY A 57 62.70 39.19 67.57
CA GLY A 57 63.54 38.71 68.66
C GLY A 57 63.00 37.45 69.35
N VAL A 58 61.69 37.38 69.61
CA VAL A 58 61.03 36.17 70.16
C VAL A 58 61.16 34.99 69.21
N LEU A 59 61.11 35.24 67.90
CA LEU A 59 61.30 34.22 66.87
C LEU A 59 62.76 33.91 66.55
N SER A 60 63.71 34.55 67.23
CA SER A 60 65.15 34.47 66.93
C SER A 60 65.47 34.78 65.45
N MET A 61 64.68 35.63 64.80
CA MET A 61 64.89 36.05 63.42
C MET A 61 65.94 37.16 63.35
N HIS A 62 66.91 37.02 62.43
CA HIS A 62 67.90 38.08 62.19
C HIS A 62 67.23 39.34 61.63
N SER A 63 67.74 40.52 61.99
CA SER A 63 67.17 41.82 61.59
C SER A 63 67.04 41.99 60.08
N ASP A 64 67.90 41.32 59.30
CA ASP A 64 67.88 41.38 57.83
C ASP A 64 66.62 40.75 57.21
N LEU A 65 65.88 39.94 57.97
CA LEU A 65 64.60 39.36 57.55
C LEU A 65 63.41 40.31 57.78
N PHE A 66 63.64 41.48 58.40
CA PHE A 66 62.60 42.46 58.66
C PHE A 66 61.78 42.84 57.42
N PRO A 67 62.39 43.11 56.24
CA PRO A 67 61.62 43.47 55.03
C PRO A 67 60.60 42.38 54.65
N LEU A 68 60.95 41.11 54.84
CA LEU A 68 60.09 39.97 54.51
C LEU A 68 58.93 39.82 55.51
N VAL A 69 59.18 40.07 56.81
CA VAL A 69 58.12 40.11 57.83
C VAL A 69 57.17 41.31 57.60
N ALA A 70 57.73 42.48 57.31
CA ALA A 70 56.96 43.69 57.04
C ALA A 70 56.09 43.54 55.77
N GLU A 71 56.66 42.99 54.69
CA GLU A 71 55.92 42.68 53.46
C GLU A 71 54.78 41.70 53.73
N GLU A 72 55.01 40.66 54.53
CA GLU A 72 54.00 39.66 54.89
C GLU A 72 52.88 40.26 55.75
N MET A 73 53.21 41.13 56.71
CA MET A 73 52.22 41.87 57.50
C MET A 73 51.37 42.81 56.65
N ASP A 74 51.99 43.56 55.73
CA ASP A 74 51.28 44.43 54.78
C ASP A 74 50.40 43.60 53.82
N ARG A 75 50.86 42.42 53.41
CA ARG A 75 50.08 41.49 52.58
C ARG A 75 48.87 40.96 53.36
N LEU A 76 49.06 40.48 54.59
CA LEU A 76 47.99 40.02 55.49
C LEU A 76 46.98 41.13 55.79
N ARG A 77 47.43 42.39 55.91
CA ARG A 77 46.54 43.55 56.01
C ARG A 77 45.74 43.79 54.73
N LYS A 78 46.39 43.75 53.56
CA LYS A 78 45.72 43.91 52.25
C LYS A 78 44.63 42.85 52.00
N VAL A 79 44.89 41.59 52.39
CA VAL A 79 43.90 40.52 52.28
C VAL A 79 42.87 40.50 53.41
N GLY A 80 42.96 41.44 54.36
CA GLY A 80 41.98 41.65 55.44
C GLY A 80 42.09 40.67 56.60
N MET A 81 43.24 40.02 56.79
CA MET A 81 43.53 39.12 57.92
C MET A 81 44.01 39.89 59.16
N LEU A 82 44.71 41.00 58.93
CA LEU A 82 45.20 41.92 59.97
C LEU A 82 44.62 43.32 59.77
N ASP A 83 44.50 44.06 60.87
CA ASP A 83 44.23 45.48 60.86
C ASP A 83 45.20 46.19 61.81
N TYR A 84 45.84 47.26 61.33
CA TYR A 84 46.74 48.12 62.12
C TYR A 84 46.85 49.52 61.49
N THR A 85 47.17 50.51 62.32
CA THR A 85 47.22 51.92 61.91
C THR A 85 48.65 52.45 61.87
N VAL A 86 49.34 52.24 60.75
CA VAL A 86 50.65 52.86 60.44
C VAL A 86 50.74 53.11 58.93
N SER A 87 51.45 54.17 58.51
CA SER A 87 51.65 54.57 57.11
C SER A 87 52.77 53.79 56.40
N ARG A 88 53.83 53.36 57.09
CA ARG A 88 54.90 52.45 56.61
C ARG A 88 55.51 51.64 57.76
N LEU A 89 55.90 50.41 57.50
CA LEU A 89 56.62 49.55 58.46
C LEU A 89 58.13 49.72 58.27
N GLU A 90 58.81 50.40 59.19
CA GLU A 90 60.27 50.56 59.21
C GLU A 90 60.88 49.88 60.45
N PRO A 91 62.16 49.45 60.43
CA PRO A 91 62.81 48.85 61.59
C PRO A 91 62.70 49.77 62.82
N GLY A 92 62.20 49.23 63.94
CA GLY A 92 61.98 50.01 65.18
C GLY A 92 60.67 50.81 65.24
N THR A 93 59.80 50.71 64.23
CA THR A 93 58.47 51.33 64.27
C THR A 93 57.54 50.53 65.18
N ALA A 94 57.04 51.16 66.24
CA ALA A 94 56.01 50.57 67.11
C ALA A 94 54.66 50.53 66.37
N VAL A 95 54.18 49.32 66.03
CA VAL A 95 52.87 49.14 65.41
C VAL A 95 51.81 49.20 66.51
N ARG A 96 51.03 50.28 66.51
CA ARG A 96 50.00 50.51 67.53
C ARG A 96 48.65 49.99 67.05
N ARG A 97 47.90 49.38 67.98
CA ARG A 97 46.54 48.85 67.77
C ARG A 97 46.46 47.80 66.67
N ILE A 98 47.41 46.86 66.64
CA ILE A 98 47.36 45.73 65.72
C ILE A 98 46.39 44.68 66.26
N LYS A 99 45.54 44.14 65.39
CA LYS A 99 44.64 43.04 65.72
C LYS A 99 44.44 42.11 64.54
N VAL A 100 44.20 40.85 64.84
CA VAL A 100 43.62 39.91 63.87
C VAL A 100 42.17 40.32 63.66
N THR A 101 41.73 40.40 62.39
CA THR A 101 40.32 40.67 62.09
C THR A 101 39.47 39.45 62.43
N ASP A 102 38.14 39.62 62.55
CA ASP A 102 37.25 38.48 62.81
C ASP A 102 37.38 37.39 61.72
N LEU A 103 37.56 37.81 60.46
CA LEU A 103 37.88 36.91 59.35
C LEU A 103 39.23 36.22 59.54
N GLY A 104 40.25 36.98 59.95
CA GLY A 104 41.59 36.46 60.20
C GLY A 104 41.59 35.38 61.28
N ALA A 105 40.84 35.60 62.36
CA ALA A 105 40.71 34.65 63.47
C ALA A 105 39.96 33.38 63.03
N GLU A 106 38.84 33.54 62.30
CA GLU A 106 38.05 32.42 61.77
C GLU A 106 38.86 31.51 60.84
N LEU A 107 39.66 32.10 59.94
CA LEU A 107 40.47 31.34 58.98
C LEU A 107 41.73 30.75 59.63
N LEU A 108 42.36 31.48 60.56
CA LEU A 108 43.52 31.00 61.31
C LEU A 108 43.17 29.77 62.16
N ALA A 109 41.99 29.73 62.77
CA ALA A 109 41.49 28.56 63.50
C ALA A 109 41.45 27.29 62.64
N LYS A 110 41.33 27.45 61.31
CA LYS A 110 41.35 26.37 60.32
C LYS A 110 42.73 26.17 59.65
N ASN A 111 43.78 26.86 60.13
CA ASN A 111 45.13 26.89 59.55
C ASN A 111 45.18 27.40 58.08
N ILE A 112 44.25 28.27 57.72
CA ILE A 112 44.09 28.82 56.36
C ILE A 112 44.28 30.35 56.40
N THR A 113 44.80 30.91 55.32
CA THR A 113 44.91 32.36 55.09
C THR A 113 44.33 32.72 53.74
N SER A 114 44.09 34.01 53.52
CA SER A 114 43.68 34.50 52.20
C SER A 114 44.92 34.84 51.36
N SER A 115 45.01 34.28 50.16
CA SER A 115 46.06 34.64 49.19
C SER A 115 45.74 35.95 48.48
N GLU A 116 44.45 36.19 48.23
CA GLU A 116 43.95 37.31 47.45
C GLU A 116 42.56 37.73 47.94
N LYS A 117 42.31 39.04 47.93
CA LYS A 117 41.02 39.66 48.22
C LYS A 117 40.54 40.40 46.99
N LYS A 118 39.36 40.03 46.47
CA LYS A 118 38.72 40.70 45.33
C LYS A 118 37.33 41.20 45.71
N GLN A 119 36.99 42.40 45.26
CA GLN A 119 35.60 42.82 45.23
C GLN A 119 34.94 42.16 44.02
N MET A 120 33.87 41.44 44.28
CA MET A 120 33.04 40.81 43.26
C MET A 120 31.79 41.66 43.09
N GLU A 121 31.51 41.96 41.83
CA GLU A 121 30.28 42.61 41.41
C GLU A 121 29.72 41.84 40.21
N ARG A 122 28.46 41.43 40.30
CA ARG A 122 27.75 40.70 39.25
C ARG A 122 26.33 41.21 39.13
N THR A 123 25.76 41.15 37.92
CA THR A 123 24.32 41.31 37.75
C THR A 123 23.70 39.92 37.69
N LEU A 124 22.73 39.66 38.57
CA LEU A 124 21.91 38.46 38.49
C LEU A 124 20.56 38.85 37.91
N VAL A 125 19.94 37.93 37.18
CA VAL A 125 18.58 38.11 36.66
C VAL A 125 17.62 37.28 37.49
N TYR A 126 16.66 37.96 38.11
CA TYR A 126 15.56 37.38 38.86
C TYR A 126 14.33 37.18 37.96
N ARG A 127 13.91 35.93 37.82
CA ARG A 127 12.76 35.45 37.05
C ARG A 127 11.80 34.72 38.00
N PRO A 128 10.82 35.42 38.61
CA PRO A 128 9.93 34.83 39.62
C PRO A 128 9.10 33.64 39.11
N TRP A 129 8.92 33.56 37.80
CA TRP A 129 8.13 32.55 37.08
C TRP A 129 8.91 31.28 36.74
N ARG A 130 10.20 31.18 37.10
CA ARG A 130 10.99 29.95 36.97
C ARG A 130 11.10 29.23 38.31
N LYS A 131 11.29 27.91 38.26
CA LYS A 131 11.64 27.07 39.42
C LYS A 131 12.98 27.52 40.01
N GLU A 132 13.98 27.68 39.15
CA GLU A 132 15.22 28.35 39.51
C GLU A 132 15.10 29.83 39.17
N ARG A 133 14.87 30.64 40.19
CA ARG A 133 14.47 32.05 40.03
C ARG A 133 15.61 32.99 39.69
N PHE A 134 16.87 32.57 39.84
CA PHE A 134 18.03 33.40 39.56
C PHE A 134 18.87 32.79 38.44
N SER A 135 19.50 33.64 37.65
CA SER A 135 20.50 33.24 36.65
C SER A 135 21.56 34.34 36.46
N ASP A 136 22.71 33.98 35.89
CA ASP A 136 23.78 34.92 35.52
C ASP A 136 23.66 35.45 34.06
N ASP A 137 22.60 35.07 33.34
CA ASP A 137 22.32 35.51 31.98
C ASP A 137 21.91 36.99 31.93
N GLU A 138 22.89 37.89 31.77
CA GLU A 138 22.68 39.34 31.71
C GLU A 138 22.01 39.82 30.41
N ASN A 139 21.91 38.97 29.38
CA ASN A 139 21.49 39.33 28.02
C ASN A 139 19.99 39.18 27.76
N VAL A 140 19.17 39.01 28.80
CA VAL A 140 17.72 38.93 28.64
C VAL A 140 17.18 40.21 27.97
N PRO A 141 16.47 40.10 26.83
CA PRO A 141 15.84 41.26 26.21
C PRO A 141 14.75 41.81 27.13
N PHE A 142 14.84 43.10 27.45
CA PHE A 142 13.85 43.81 28.26
C PHE A 142 12.88 44.56 27.35
N ILE A 143 11.59 44.38 27.62
CA ILE A 143 10.56 45.34 27.22
C ILE A 143 10.57 46.44 28.29
N ASP A 144 10.88 47.67 27.87
CA ASP A 144 11.03 48.83 28.76
C ASP A 144 9.65 49.35 29.22
N ARG A 145 9.02 48.55 30.08
CA ARG A 145 7.75 48.86 30.76
C ARG A 145 7.93 48.58 32.25
N PRO A 146 7.85 49.59 33.12
CA PRO A 146 8.14 49.41 34.54
C PRO A 146 7.17 48.43 35.19
N VAL A 147 7.71 47.48 35.96
CA VAL A 147 6.95 46.53 36.77
C VAL A 147 7.50 46.48 38.18
N ARG A 148 6.63 46.58 39.18
CA ARG A 148 7.05 46.45 40.57
C ARG A 148 7.10 44.97 40.94
N ILE A 149 8.30 44.43 41.05
CA ILE A 149 8.51 43.05 41.48
C ILE A 149 8.82 43.06 42.99
N PRO A 150 8.02 42.40 43.84
CA PRO A 150 8.31 42.30 45.27
C PRO A 150 9.66 41.62 45.49
N PHE A 151 10.59 42.33 46.14
CA PHE A 151 11.90 41.80 46.48
C PHE A 151 12.16 41.99 47.98
N GLY A 152 12.03 40.90 48.72
CA GLY A 152 12.15 40.86 50.18
C GLY A 152 13.37 40.05 50.66
N PRO A 153 13.52 39.89 51.98
CA PRO A 153 14.64 39.17 52.58
C PRO A 153 14.75 37.71 52.10
N ASP A 154 13.63 37.03 51.84
CA ASP A 154 13.63 35.65 51.32
C ASP A 154 14.28 35.58 49.93
N ARG A 155 14.02 36.56 49.06
CA ARG A 155 14.61 36.64 47.72
C ARG A 155 16.09 36.98 47.77
N GLN A 156 16.51 37.77 48.75
CA GLN A 156 17.92 38.02 49.01
C GLN A 156 18.63 36.73 49.43
N ALA A 157 18.02 35.94 50.31
CA ALA A 157 18.56 34.64 50.73
C ALA A 157 18.65 33.66 49.55
N GLU A 158 17.62 33.57 48.70
CA GLU A 158 17.63 32.77 47.47
C GLU A 158 18.74 33.20 46.50
N ALA A 159 18.95 34.50 46.30
CA ALA A 159 20.03 35.01 45.46
C ALA A 159 21.42 34.65 46.02
N MET A 160 21.59 34.72 47.34
CA MET A 160 22.84 34.32 48.00
C MET A 160 23.09 32.81 47.88
N ALA A 161 22.05 32.01 48.05
CA ALA A 161 22.11 30.56 47.86
C ALA A 161 22.48 30.20 46.41
N TYR A 162 21.86 30.85 45.42
CA TYR A 162 22.20 30.67 44.01
C TYR A 162 23.69 30.93 43.73
N VAL A 163 24.25 32.03 44.26
CA VAL A 163 25.67 32.36 44.08
C VAL A 163 26.59 31.33 44.75
N GLU A 164 26.19 30.83 45.91
CA GLU A 164 26.94 29.81 46.65
C GLU A 164 26.95 28.46 45.92
N GLU A 165 25.83 28.09 45.29
CA GLU A 165 25.67 26.86 44.51
C GLU A 165 26.39 26.95 43.14
N HIS A 166 26.35 28.12 42.50
CA HIS A 166 26.88 28.34 41.14
C HIS A 166 28.23 29.06 41.10
N ARG A 167 29.06 28.85 42.13
CA ARG A 167 30.40 29.49 42.28
C ARG A 167 31.25 29.44 41.01
N ILE A 168 31.38 28.25 40.40
CA ILE A 168 32.22 28.04 39.21
C ILE A 168 31.71 28.88 38.03
N GLY A 169 30.41 28.87 37.75
CA GLY A 169 29.80 29.63 36.65
C GLY A 169 30.01 31.14 36.80
N LEU A 170 30.03 31.64 38.03
CA LEU A 170 30.26 33.04 38.36
C LEU A 170 31.75 33.45 38.39
N GLY A 171 32.66 32.50 38.15
CA GLY A 171 34.11 32.70 38.20
C GLY A 171 34.69 32.76 39.61
N ILE A 172 34.02 32.13 40.58
CA ILE A 172 34.46 32.01 41.98
C ILE A 172 35.08 30.62 42.16
N ASP A 173 36.32 30.57 42.65
CA ASP A 173 36.98 29.32 43.00
C ASP A 173 36.21 28.61 44.14
N LEU A 174 36.05 27.29 44.05
CA LEU A 174 35.40 26.48 45.09
C LEU A 174 36.08 26.65 46.46
N SER A 175 37.39 26.88 46.46
CA SER A 175 38.18 27.10 47.68
C SER A 175 38.03 28.52 48.24
N ALA A 176 37.46 29.47 47.51
CA ALA A 176 37.27 30.83 47.99
C ALA A 176 36.16 30.93 49.06
N THR A 177 36.21 31.96 49.91
CA THR A 177 35.12 32.30 50.83
C THR A 177 34.53 33.66 50.47
N ILE A 178 33.20 33.71 50.49
CA ILE A 178 32.42 34.91 50.21
C ILE A 178 32.08 35.59 51.54
N LYS A 179 32.35 36.90 51.66
CA LYS A 179 32.05 37.69 52.86
C LYS A 179 31.28 38.96 52.48
N ASN A 180 30.42 39.38 53.40
CA ASN A 180 29.52 40.53 53.27
C ASN A 180 28.70 40.53 51.96
N PRO A 181 28.04 39.42 51.59
CA PRO A 181 27.20 39.38 50.40
C PRO A 181 26.04 40.38 50.56
N LYS A 182 25.83 41.19 49.54
CA LYS A 182 24.73 42.16 49.46
C LYS A 182 24.10 42.12 48.09
N VAL A 183 22.77 42.11 48.06
CA VAL A 183 21.97 42.24 46.85
C VAL A 183 21.30 43.60 46.88
N ASP A 184 21.65 44.45 45.93
CA ASP A 184 21.01 45.75 45.74
C ASP A 184 19.95 45.65 44.64
N SER A 185 18.70 45.90 45.03
CA SER A 185 17.52 45.95 44.16
C SER A 185 16.93 47.37 44.06
N SER A 186 17.57 48.37 44.66
CA SER A 186 17.00 49.72 44.83
C SER A 186 17.09 50.62 43.59
N LYS A 187 17.96 50.27 42.63
CA LYS A 187 18.26 51.05 41.42
C LYS A 187 18.28 50.22 40.13
N THR A 188 17.73 49.01 40.16
CA THR A 188 17.92 48.07 39.07
C THR A 188 16.73 48.03 38.11
N PRO A 189 16.97 47.84 36.80
CA PRO A 189 15.90 47.80 35.81
C PRO A 189 15.04 46.54 36.02
N SER A 190 13.74 46.77 36.10
CA SER A 190 12.69 45.77 36.13
C SER A 190 11.78 45.99 34.93
N GLY A 191 11.47 44.94 34.19
CA GLY A 191 10.61 45.03 33.02
C GLY A 191 9.94 43.69 32.75
N TYR A 192 9.43 43.55 31.53
CA TYR A 192 8.88 42.29 31.05
C TYR A 192 9.84 41.67 30.03
N ALA A 193 9.90 40.34 30.00
CA ALA A 193 10.50 39.59 28.92
C ALA A 193 9.41 38.77 28.23
N GLU A 194 9.50 38.68 26.90
CA GLU A 194 8.61 37.82 26.12
C GLU A 194 9.04 36.36 26.27
N HIS A 195 8.06 35.48 26.46
CA HIS A 195 8.27 34.05 26.58
C HIS A 195 7.17 33.31 25.80
N GLY A 196 7.54 32.37 24.95
CA GLY A 196 6.59 31.52 24.24
C GLY A 196 6.10 30.39 25.13
N LEU A 197 4.79 30.30 25.36
CA LEU A 197 4.17 29.11 25.93
C LEU A 197 3.70 28.21 24.80
N GLU A 198 4.21 26.98 24.76
CA GLU A 198 3.74 25.98 23.81
C GLU A 198 2.47 25.31 24.35
N MET A 199 1.40 25.31 23.54
CA MET A 199 0.10 24.77 23.89
C MET A 199 -0.38 23.78 22.84
N TYR A 200 -1.06 22.71 23.22
CA TYR A 200 -1.77 21.86 22.27
C TYR A 200 -3.26 21.82 22.55
N PHE A 201 -4.05 21.61 21.49
CA PHE A 201 -5.49 21.44 21.58
C PHE A 201 -5.83 19.96 21.79
N ASP A 202 -6.48 19.63 22.91
CA ASP A 202 -6.94 18.27 23.18
C ASP A 202 -8.26 17.99 22.45
N ARG A 203 -8.23 16.98 21.57
CA ARG A 203 -9.36 16.61 20.72
C ARG A 203 -10.48 15.86 21.45
N SER A 204 -10.24 15.37 22.66
CA SER A 204 -11.24 14.62 23.43
C SER A 204 -12.22 15.55 24.17
N ASP A 205 -11.70 16.63 24.76
CA ASP A 205 -12.48 17.54 25.59
C ASP A 205 -12.53 18.98 25.06
N GLY A 206 -11.73 19.31 24.04
CA GLY A 206 -11.68 20.63 23.42
C GLY A 206 -11.00 21.69 24.27
N THR A 207 -10.17 21.29 25.24
CA THR A 207 -9.36 22.21 26.07
C THR A 207 -7.95 22.36 25.53
N PHE A 208 -7.28 23.46 25.88
CA PHE A 208 -5.87 23.65 25.57
C PHE A 208 -5.00 23.23 26.74
N ARG A 209 -3.86 22.61 26.47
CA ARG A 209 -2.93 22.10 27.48
C ARG A 209 -1.52 22.57 27.19
N LEU A 210 -0.77 22.92 28.24
CA LEU A 210 0.63 23.35 28.09
C LEU A 210 1.52 22.14 27.77
N ILE A 211 2.39 22.27 26.75
CA ILE A 211 3.44 21.30 26.43
C ILE A 211 4.72 21.75 27.12
N GLY A 212 5.44 20.83 27.75
CA GLY A 212 6.84 21.08 28.13
C GLY A 212 7.03 22.26 29.10
N ALA A 213 6.35 22.26 30.25
CA ALA A 213 6.52 23.29 31.28
C ALA A 213 7.92 23.36 31.95
N GLY A 214 8.92 22.65 31.40
CA GLY A 214 10.35 22.68 31.75
C GLY A 214 10.71 23.24 33.12
N ASP A 215 11.34 24.41 33.10
CA ASP A 215 11.79 25.20 34.25
C ASP A 215 10.74 26.22 34.74
N LEU A 216 9.54 26.25 34.16
CA LEU A 216 8.47 27.18 34.54
C LEU A 216 7.78 26.77 35.84
N ASP A 217 7.46 27.76 36.67
CA ASP A 217 6.62 27.63 37.87
C ASP A 217 5.14 27.78 37.46
N LEU A 218 4.44 26.64 37.36
CA LEU A 218 3.04 26.61 36.95
C LEU A 218 2.11 27.29 37.96
N GLU A 219 2.41 27.28 39.25
CA GLU A 219 1.59 27.95 40.26
C GLU A 219 1.67 29.47 40.08
N TYR A 220 2.88 29.97 39.81
CA TYR A 220 3.07 31.38 39.46
C TYR A 220 2.25 31.78 38.23
N LEU A 221 2.33 30.99 37.16
CA LEU A 221 1.59 31.26 35.93
C LEU A 221 0.08 31.26 36.17
N ARG A 222 -0.45 30.29 36.92
CA ARG A 222 -1.88 30.19 37.26
C ARG A 222 -2.38 31.35 38.12
N GLY A 223 -1.53 31.90 39.00
CA GLY A 223 -1.84 33.10 39.78
C GLY A 223 -1.78 34.40 38.97
N THR A 224 -1.10 34.39 37.82
CA THR A 224 -0.84 35.60 37.02
C THR A 224 -1.77 35.71 35.80
N TYR A 225 -2.08 34.60 35.14
CA TYR A 225 -2.91 34.55 33.94
C TYR A 225 -4.19 33.75 34.17
N THR A 226 -5.26 34.20 33.54
CA THR A 226 -6.49 33.40 33.39
C THR A 226 -6.44 32.63 32.07
N GLY A 227 -7.19 31.52 32.01
CA GLY A 227 -7.37 30.76 30.78
C GLY A 227 -7.92 31.64 29.63
N ASP A 228 -8.87 32.53 29.92
CA ASP A 228 -9.39 33.49 28.94
C ASP A 228 -8.30 34.44 28.39
N ALA A 229 -7.40 34.93 29.25
CA ALA A 229 -6.30 35.80 28.84
C ALA A 229 -5.30 35.08 27.93
N LEU A 230 -4.98 33.81 28.20
CA LEU A 230 -4.12 32.99 27.34
C LEU A 230 -4.82 32.68 26.00
N MET A 231 -6.09 32.30 26.04
CA MET A 231 -6.90 32.03 24.84
C MET A 231 -7.02 33.25 23.92
N LYS A 232 -7.01 34.48 24.46
CA LYS A 232 -7.00 35.73 23.68
C LYS A 232 -5.73 35.94 22.85
N ARG A 233 -4.63 35.29 23.22
CA ARG A 233 -3.35 35.41 22.52
C ARG A 233 -3.16 34.32 21.46
N LEU A 234 -4.07 33.35 21.38
CA LEU A 234 -4.06 32.37 20.30
C LEU A 234 -4.29 33.06 18.95
N PRO A 235 -3.56 32.67 17.90
CA PRO A 235 -3.76 33.20 16.55
C PRO A 235 -5.20 33.06 16.06
N GLU A 236 -5.79 34.14 15.52
CA GLU A 236 -7.21 34.14 15.10
C GLU A 236 -7.50 33.12 13.97
N ASN A 237 -6.51 32.89 13.10
CA ASN A 237 -6.60 31.93 11.99
C ASN A 237 -6.81 30.48 12.45
N LEU A 238 -6.51 30.13 13.71
CA LEU A 238 -6.84 28.81 14.28
C LEU A 238 -8.34 28.54 14.30
N PHE A 239 -9.13 29.61 14.45
CA PHE A 239 -10.59 29.55 14.54
C PHE A 239 -11.28 29.86 13.19
N GLU A 240 -10.49 29.91 12.12
CA GLU A 240 -10.93 30.07 10.74
C GLU A 240 -10.68 28.77 9.96
N THR A 241 -11.59 28.42 9.07
CA THR A 241 -11.38 27.28 8.16
C THR A 241 -10.40 27.68 7.06
N PRO A 242 -9.34 26.90 6.79
CA PRO A 242 -8.32 27.25 5.81
C PRO A 242 -8.96 27.25 4.41
N LEU A 243 -8.82 28.35 3.65
CA LEU A 243 -9.29 28.55 2.25
C LEU A 243 -10.37 27.55 1.81
N ALA A 244 -11.49 27.53 2.54
CA ALA A 244 -12.39 26.39 2.49
C ALA A 244 -13.17 26.37 1.17
N PRO A 245 -13.42 25.19 0.58
CA PRO A 245 -14.25 25.06 -0.60
C PRO A 245 -15.74 25.29 -0.30
N PHE A 246 -16.09 25.77 0.89
CA PHE A 246 -17.44 26.16 1.29
C PHE A 246 -17.37 27.23 2.40
N GLU A 247 -18.48 27.94 2.58
CA GLU A 247 -18.68 28.94 3.64
C GLU A 247 -19.68 28.41 4.68
N ILE A 248 -19.28 28.43 5.96
CA ILE A 248 -20.11 28.03 7.10
C ILE A 248 -21.02 29.20 7.50
N LYS A 249 -22.33 29.07 7.25
CA LYS A 249 -23.32 30.13 7.56
C LYS A 249 -23.65 30.24 9.04
N ARG A 250 -23.64 29.11 9.76
CA ARG A 250 -24.08 29.05 11.16
C ARG A 250 -23.19 28.10 11.94
N TRP A 251 -22.87 28.51 13.17
CA TRP A 251 -22.23 27.68 14.17
C TRP A 251 -23.24 27.40 15.27
N SER A 252 -23.49 26.13 15.58
CA SER A 252 -24.47 25.74 16.59
C SER A 252 -23.89 25.82 18.02
N GLU A 253 -24.72 26.10 19.02
CA GLU A 253 -24.34 25.97 20.43
C GLU A 253 -24.68 24.58 20.99
N SER A 254 -25.47 23.78 20.26
CA SER A 254 -25.82 22.42 20.65
C SER A 254 -24.68 21.45 20.33
N GLU A 255 -24.20 20.73 21.34
CA GLU A 255 -23.21 19.67 21.14
C GLU A 255 -23.84 18.45 20.47
N PRO A 256 -23.13 17.78 19.54
CA PRO A 256 -23.58 16.50 18.98
C PRO A 256 -23.51 15.38 20.03
N ALA A 257 -24.04 14.21 19.68
CA ALA A 257 -24.03 13.04 20.55
C ALA A 257 -22.61 12.64 21.00
N PRO A 258 -22.47 11.98 22.17
CA PRO A 258 -21.19 11.51 22.68
C PRO A 258 -20.42 10.64 21.66
N GLY A 259 -19.09 10.71 21.66
CA GLY A 259 -18.24 9.94 20.74
C GLY A 259 -17.74 10.71 19.51
N CYS A 260 -17.85 12.03 19.52
CA CYS A 260 -17.19 12.90 18.55
C CYS A 260 -15.79 13.31 19.03
N SER A 261 -14.83 13.39 18.10
CA SER A 261 -13.55 14.08 18.33
C SER A 261 -13.68 15.54 17.94
N LEU A 262 -13.18 16.45 18.77
CA LEU A 262 -13.13 17.88 18.51
C LEU A 262 -11.86 18.25 17.75
N MET A 263 -11.96 19.22 16.86
CA MET A 263 -10.83 19.80 16.15
C MET A 263 -11.00 21.31 15.99
N LEU A 264 -9.88 22.01 15.82
CA LEU A 264 -9.89 23.41 15.45
C LEU A 264 -10.33 23.55 13.98
N PRO A 265 -11.05 24.63 13.61
CA PRO A 265 -11.39 24.91 12.21
C PRO A 265 -10.18 24.92 11.28
N SER A 266 -9.02 25.39 11.75
CA SER A 266 -7.75 25.38 10.99
C SER A 266 -7.25 23.97 10.66
N ASP A 267 -7.60 22.98 11.47
CA ASP A 267 -7.19 21.58 11.31
C ASP A 267 -8.12 20.80 10.37
N LEU A 268 -9.18 21.42 9.86
CA LEU A 268 -10.11 20.78 8.94
C LEU A 268 -9.49 20.69 7.55
N GLU A 269 -8.92 19.53 7.25
CA GLU A 269 -8.45 19.20 5.92
C GLU A 269 -9.60 18.62 5.07
N MET A 270 -9.83 19.25 3.91
CA MET A 270 -10.72 18.74 2.89
C MET A 270 -9.90 17.93 1.89
N GLU A 271 -9.80 16.63 2.14
CA GLU A 271 -9.21 15.68 1.19
C GLU A 271 -10.06 15.54 -0.08
N ASN A 272 -9.45 15.09 -1.17
CA ASN A 272 -10.17 14.72 -2.39
C ASN A 272 -11.17 13.61 -2.05
N GLY A 273 -12.47 13.90 -2.20
CA GLY A 273 -13.54 12.98 -1.80
C GLY A 273 -14.92 13.52 -2.17
N ILE A 274 -15.96 12.87 -1.63
CA ILE A 274 -17.35 13.28 -1.77
C ILE A 274 -17.73 14.14 -0.56
N LEU A 275 -18.30 15.32 -0.81
CA LEU A 275 -18.84 16.19 0.21
C LEU A 275 -20.37 16.19 0.17
N PHE A 276 -21.00 15.67 1.22
CA PHE A 276 -22.41 15.94 1.47
C PHE A 276 -22.51 17.15 2.39
N TYR A 277 -23.35 18.11 2.03
CA TYR A 277 -23.48 19.36 2.78
C TYR A 277 -24.93 19.65 3.12
N GLY A 278 -25.16 20.06 4.37
CA GLY A 278 -26.45 20.53 4.85
C GLY A 278 -26.72 22.00 4.53
N PRO A 279 -27.90 22.52 4.91
CA PRO A 279 -28.29 23.91 4.67
C PRO A 279 -27.40 24.95 5.39
N GLY A 280 -26.65 24.52 6.41
CA GLY A 280 -25.67 25.33 7.14
C GLY A 280 -24.44 25.74 6.31
N LEU A 281 -24.24 25.13 5.13
CA LEU A 281 -23.12 25.41 4.24
C LEU A 281 -23.55 26.15 2.96
N SER A 282 -22.65 26.95 2.39
CA SER A 282 -22.87 27.67 1.13
C SER A 282 -21.59 27.87 0.31
N LYS A 283 -21.71 28.43 -0.90
CA LYS A 283 -20.60 28.61 -1.85
C LYS A 283 -19.73 27.36 -2.02
N VAL A 284 -20.37 26.19 -2.00
CA VAL A 284 -19.67 24.91 -2.11
C VAL A 284 -19.09 24.77 -3.51
N SER A 285 -17.77 24.75 -3.63
CA SER A 285 -17.00 24.65 -4.87
C SER A 285 -16.40 23.26 -5.11
N VAL A 286 -16.59 22.31 -4.18
CA VAL A 286 -16.15 20.92 -4.35
C VAL A 286 -16.84 20.30 -5.58
N PRO A 287 -16.10 19.62 -6.49
CA PRO A 287 -16.68 18.99 -7.69
C PRO A 287 -17.72 17.92 -7.35
N ASN A 288 -17.39 17.01 -6.44
CA ASN A 288 -18.21 15.86 -6.06
C ASN A 288 -19.00 16.18 -4.80
N ARG A 289 -20.12 16.89 -4.99
CA ARG A 289 -20.93 17.36 -3.87
C ARG A 289 -22.41 16.98 -4.00
N ALA A 290 -23.04 16.80 -2.86
CA ALA A 290 -24.46 16.51 -2.76
C ALA A 290 -25.09 17.21 -1.55
N ARG A 291 -26.39 17.50 -1.62
CA ARG A 291 -27.10 18.00 -0.44
C ARG A 291 -27.42 16.84 0.50
N LEU A 292 -27.17 17.05 1.78
CA LEU A 292 -27.71 16.19 2.84
C LEU A 292 -29.23 16.36 2.92
N PRO A 293 -29.99 15.29 3.20
CA PRO A 293 -31.36 15.38 3.67
C PRO A 293 -31.48 16.34 4.87
N ASP A 294 -32.60 17.07 4.97
CA ASP A 294 -32.79 18.08 6.03
C ASP A 294 -32.81 17.47 7.45
N ASP A 295 -33.05 16.16 7.57
CA ASP A 295 -33.12 15.37 8.81
C ASP A 295 -31.83 14.60 9.15
N SER A 296 -30.74 14.81 8.41
CA SER A 296 -29.47 14.06 8.55
C SER A 296 -28.79 14.20 9.91
N GLY A 297 -29.19 15.17 10.73
CA GLY A 297 -28.65 15.40 12.07
C GLY A 297 -27.21 15.88 12.13
N CYS A 298 -26.55 16.13 10.99
CA CYS A 298 -25.18 16.68 10.86
C CYS A 298 -25.11 17.80 9.82
N ASP A 299 -24.08 18.64 9.90
CA ASP A 299 -23.90 19.79 9.00
C ASP A 299 -23.21 19.42 7.69
N ALA A 300 -22.31 18.43 7.74
CA ALA A 300 -21.61 17.91 6.57
C ALA A 300 -21.15 16.48 6.77
N VAL A 301 -20.95 15.76 5.66
CA VAL A 301 -20.30 14.45 5.62
C VAL A 301 -19.21 14.47 4.56
N ILE A 302 -18.02 14.04 4.93
CA ILE A 302 -16.88 13.88 4.02
C ILE A 302 -16.59 12.40 3.88
N ILE A 303 -16.52 11.89 2.66
CA ILE A 303 -16.17 10.49 2.36
C ILE A 303 -14.99 10.50 1.38
N THR A 304 -13.86 9.92 1.80
CA THR A 304 -12.62 9.87 1.00
C THR A 304 -12.37 8.48 0.43
N SER A 305 -12.96 7.44 1.03
CA SER A 305 -12.95 6.08 0.50
C SER A 305 -14.12 5.26 1.04
N ARG A 306 -14.27 4.02 0.59
CA ARG A 306 -15.26 3.06 1.14
C ARG A 306 -15.09 2.75 2.63
N THR A 307 -13.93 3.03 3.21
CA THR A 307 -13.62 2.73 4.61
C THR A 307 -13.34 3.97 5.46
N GLU A 308 -13.29 5.15 4.84
CA GLU A 308 -12.93 6.39 5.50
C GLU A 308 -13.96 7.48 5.19
N GLY A 309 -14.64 7.91 6.24
CA GLY A 309 -15.61 8.99 6.18
C GLY A 309 -15.82 9.60 7.56
N ARG A 310 -16.30 10.85 7.59
CA ARG A 310 -16.53 11.61 8.82
C ARG A 310 -17.81 12.44 8.68
N MET A 311 -18.65 12.38 9.70
CA MET A 311 -19.75 13.34 9.89
C MET A 311 -19.21 14.52 10.69
N LEU A 312 -19.61 15.73 10.31
CA LEU A 312 -19.12 16.97 10.87
C LEU A 312 -20.25 17.84 11.41
N TRP A 313 -19.98 18.51 12.51
CA TRP A 313 -20.81 19.55 13.12
C TRP A 313 -19.98 20.79 13.39
N PHE A 314 -20.49 21.95 13.03
CA PHE A 314 -19.83 23.23 13.26
C PHE A 314 -20.41 23.87 14.53
N ILE A 315 -19.64 23.84 15.61
CA ILE A 315 -20.13 24.23 16.94
C ILE A 315 -19.37 25.41 17.56
N ARG A 316 -20.00 26.09 18.51
CA ARG A 316 -19.41 27.07 19.43
C ARG A 316 -19.50 26.54 20.84
N ARG A 317 -18.36 26.43 21.51
CA ARG A 317 -18.26 25.86 22.85
C ARG A 317 -17.30 26.66 23.71
N LYS A 318 -17.54 26.71 25.02
CA LYS A 318 -16.58 27.23 25.99
C LYS A 318 -15.37 26.30 26.06
N SER A 319 -14.18 26.86 25.88
CA SER A 319 -12.89 26.19 26.04
C SER A 319 -12.00 27.02 26.95
N GLY A 320 -11.11 26.35 27.66
CA GLY A 320 -10.15 26.98 28.55
C GLY A 320 -8.79 26.33 28.41
N VAL A 321 -7.87 26.76 29.27
CA VAL A 321 -6.54 26.18 29.40
C VAL A 321 -6.52 25.33 30.66
N GLU A 322 -6.11 24.06 30.55
CA GLU A 322 -6.10 23.12 31.67
C GLU A 322 -5.31 23.67 32.85
N GLY A 323 -5.94 23.70 34.02
CA GLY A 323 -5.34 24.20 35.27
C GLY A 323 -5.36 25.73 35.44
N PHE A 324 -5.92 26.50 34.50
CA PHE A 324 -6.10 27.95 34.62
C PHE A 324 -7.58 28.31 34.77
N GLU A 325 -7.87 29.32 35.59
CA GLU A 325 -9.24 29.80 35.80
C GLU A 325 -9.75 30.59 34.59
N GLY A 326 -11.00 30.35 34.18
CA GLY A 326 -11.65 31.09 33.10
C GLY A 326 -11.68 30.34 31.77
N SER A 327 -12.66 30.69 30.94
CA SER A 327 -12.92 30.04 29.66
C SER A 327 -13.45 31.05 28.64
N ARG A 328 -13.28 30.77 27.36
CA ARG A 328 -13.77 31.56 26.25
C ARG A 328 -14.57 30.69 25.29
N THR A 329 -15.68 31.22 24.77
CA THR A 329 -16.42 30.56 23.68
C THR A 329 -15.64 30.68 22.38
N ILE A 330 -15.27 29.55 21.80
CA ILE A 330 -14.54 29.45 20.53
C ILE A 330 -15.29 28.58 19.53
N LYS A 331 -14.92 28.72 18.25
CA LYS A 331 -15.42 27.86 17.16
C LYS A 331 -14.64 26.54 17.17
N MET A 332 -15.35 25.43 17.00
CA MET A 332 -14.77 24.09 16.87
C MET A 332 -15.55 23.27 15.85
N VAL A 333 -14.89 22.27 15.27
CA VAL A 333 -15.55 21.25 14.47
C VAL A 333 -15.60 19.98 15.31
N ALA A 334 -16.79 19.43 15.51
CA ALA A 334 -16.93 18.09 16.05
C ALA A 334 -17.01 17.11 14.87
N ALA A 335 -16.24 16.04 14.94
CA ALA A 335 -16.21 15.00 13.92
C ALA A 335 -16.48 13.62 14.51
N HIS A 336 -17.35 12.88 13.86
CA HIS A 336 -17.60 11.48 14.16
C HIS A 336 -17.10 10.63 13.00
N LYS A 337 -16.27 9.62 13.29
CA LYS A 337 -15.78 8.69 12.28
C LYS A 337 -16.93 7.76 11.88
N MET A 338 -17.20 7.69 10.58
CA MET A 338 -18.23 6.80 10.04
C MET A 338 -17.75 5.36 9.94
N GLY A 339 -18.66 4.43 10.16
CA GLY A 339 -18.49 3.03 9.81
C GLY A 339 -18.74 2.77 8.33
N ARG A 340 -18.27 1.61 7.82
CA ARG A 340 -18.46 1.19 6.43
C ARG A 340 -19.94 1.17 6.01
N SER A 341 -20.83 0.67 6.87
CA SER A 341 -22.27 0.62 6.59
C SER A 341 -22.96 2.00 6.54
N GLU A 342 -22.39 3.02 7.18
CA GLU A 342 -22.87 4.40 7.08
C GLU A 342 -22.39 5.04 5.78
N ILE A 343 -21.12 4.81 5.43
CA ILE A 343 -20.53 5.25 4.16
C ILE A 343 -21.31 4.67 2.99
N ASP A 344 -21.53 3.34 2.99
CA ASP A 344 -22.27 2.65 1.93
C ASP A 344 -23.70 3.20 1.81
N ARG A 345 -24.41 3.44 2.92
CA ARG A 345 -25.75 4.06 2.90
C ARG A 345 -25.74 5.49 2.33
N ALA A 346 -24.75 6.31 2.68
CA ALA A 346 -24.64 7.67 2.17
C ALA A 346 -24.35 7.69 0.66
N VAL A 347 -23.43 6.84 0.20
CA VAL A 347 -23.12 6.68 -1.22
C VAL A 347 -24.33 6.11 -1.99
N ASP A 348 -25.01 5.11 -1.44
CA ASP A 348 -26.20 4.54 -2.07
C ASP A 348 -27.36 5.54 -2.14
N GLY A 349 -27.55 6.36 -1.10
CA GLY A 349 -28.53 7.45 -1.12
C GLY A 349 -28.21 8.53 -2.15
N LEU A 350 -26.93 8.83 -2.40
CA LEU A 350 -26.52 9.75 -3.46
C LEU A 350 -26.88 9.22 -4.86
N LEU A 351 -26.69 7.91 -5.04
CA LEU A 351 -26.79 7.25 -6.33
C LEU A 351 -28.16 6.59 -6.58
N SER A 352 -29.07 6.56 -5.59
CA SER A 352 -30.32 5.79 -5.65
C SER A 352 -31.20 6.18 -6.84
N ASP A 353 -31.26 7.47 -7.15
CA ASP A 353 -32.13 8.02 -8.19
C ASP A 353 -31.39 8.18 -9.52
N LYS A 354 -30.09 7.85 -9.58
CA LYS A 354 -29.24 7.99 -10.75
C LYS A 354 -29.33 6.75 -11.62
N ARG A 355 -29.71 6.93 -12.88
CA ARG A 355 -29.90 5.87 -13.87
C ARG A 355 -28.76 5.88 -14.88
N ILE A 356 -28.40 4.69 -15.32
CA ILE A 356 -27.35 4.49 -16.34
C ILE A 356 -27.76 4.93 -17.75
N SER A 357 -29.05 5.23 -17.94
CA SER A 357 -29.64 5.63 -19.22
C SER A 357 -29.51 7.14 -19.51
N TYR A 358 -28.94 7.94 -18.59
CA TYR A 358 -28.73 9.37 -18.78
C TYR A 358 -27.24 9.73 -18.62
N SER A 359 -26.66 10.42 -19.59
CA SER A 359 -25.21 10.72 -19.65
C SER A 359 -24.71 11.50 -18.42
N GLU A 360 -25.47 12.51 -17.97
CA GLU A 360 -25.09 13.34 -16.82
C GLU A 360 -25.14 12.54 -15.51
N GLU A 361 -26.11 11.64 -15.36
CA GLU A 361 -26.22 10.79 -14.16
C GLU A 361 -25.11 9.75 -14.11
N LEU A 362 -24.76 9.15 -15.25
CA LEU A 362 -23.63 8.23 -15.35
C LEU A 362 -22.29 8.91 -15.06
N LYS A 363 -22.12 10.17 -15.48
CA LYS A 363 -20.94 10.97 -15.15
C LYS A 363 -20.81 11.18 -13.65
N VAL A 364 -21.90 11.49 -12.95
CA VAL A 364 -21.91 11.60 -11.48
C VAL A 364 -21.53 10.27 -10.81
N ILE A 365 -22.01 9.13 -11.33
CA ILE A 365 -21.64 7.81 -10.83
C ILE A 365 -20.14 7.54 -11.02
N ASP A 366 -19.56 7.83 -12.19
CA ASP A 366 -18.12 7.66 -12.43
C ASP A 366 -17.27 8.61 -11.57
N GLU A 367 -17.64 9.88 -11.48
CA GLU A 367 -16.97 10.86 -10.62
C GLU A 367 -16.98 10.43 -9.14
N THR A 368 -18.10 9.86 -8.69
CA THR A 368 -18.24 9.25 -7.37
C THR A 368 -17.30 8.05 -7.20
N ALA A 369 -17.26 7.14 -8.18
CA ALA A 369 -16.34 6.01 -8.19
C ALA A 369 -14.87 6.46 -8.19
N ARG A 370 -14.52 7.56 -8.87
CA ARG A 370 -13.17 8.17 -8.86
C ARG A 370 -12.83 8.70 -7.47
N ALA A 371 -13.75 9.44 -6.86
CA ALA A 371 -13.56 10.01 -5.53
C ALA A 371 -13.30 8.93 -4.48
N LEU A 372 -13.96 7.78 -4.60
CA LEU A 372 -13.82 6.66 -3.66
C LEU A 372 -12.68 5.69 -4.01
N ASN A 373 -12.04 5.89 -5.16
CA ASN A 373 -11.09 4.94 -5.75
C ASN A 373 -11.67 3.50 -5.81
N ASP A 374 -12.94 3.38 -6.20
CA ASP A 374 -13.67 2.13 -6.23
C ASP A 374 -14.56 2.02 -7.46
N ASP A 375 -14.05 1.33 -8.48
CA ASP A 375 -14.77 1.11 -9.73
C ASP A 375 -16.01 0.22 -9.56
N THR A 376 -16.12 -0.54 -8.46
CA THR A 376 -17.30 -1.40 -8.22
C THR A 376 -18.59 -0.59 -8.10
N VAL A 377 -18.49 0.66 -7.62
CA VAL A 377 -19.61 1.62 -7.58
C VAL A 377 -20.23 1.79 -8.97
N LEU A 378 -19.40 2.00 -9.99
CA LEU A 378 -19.86 2.16 -11.36
C LEU A 378 -20.33 0.81 -11.93
N THR A 379 -19.57 -0.27 -11.73
CA THR A 379 -19.91 -1.56 -12.32
C THR A 379 -21.21 -2.14 -11.79
N ASP A 380 -21.44 -2.06 -10.48
CA ASP A 380 -22.65 -2.59 -9.85
C ASP A 380 -23.89 -1.81 -10.30
N ARG A 381 -23.76 -0.50 -10.50
CA ARG A 381 -24.85 0.35 -11.03
C ARG A 381 -25.14 0.05 -12.49
N VAL A 382 -24.11 -0.16 -13.31
CA VAL A 382 -24.27 -0.60 -14.70
C VAL A 382 -24.99 -1.95 -14.75
N VAL A 383 -24.52 -2.94 -13.99
CA VAL A 383 -25.08 -4.30 -13.97
C VAL A 383 -26.51 -4.33 -13.45
N SER A 384 -26.79 -3.68 -12.32
CA SER A 384 -28.14 -3.62 -11.73
C SER A 384 -29.16 -2.88 -12.60
N GLY A 385 -28.70 -1.97 -13.47
CA GLY A 385 -29.56 -1.28 -14.44
C GLY A 385 -29.88 -2.10 -15.70
N LEU A 386 -29.25 -3.26 -15.91
CA LEU A 386 -29.54 -4.12 -17.05
C LEU A 386 -30.82 -4.94 -16.82
N VAL A 387 -31.77 -4.84 -17.74
CA VAL A 387 -32.99 -5.66 -17.72
C VAL A 387 -32.67 -7.07 -18.24
N PRO A 388 -33.07 -8.14 -17.53
CA PRO A 388 -32.83 -9.50 -17.98
C PRO A 388 -33.25 -9.76 -19.43
N GLY A 389 -32.28 -10.14 -20.27
CA GLY A 389 -32.48 -10.44 -21.68
C GLY A 389 -32.62 -9.22 -22.62
N ASP A 390 -32.51 -7.99 -22.11
CA ASP A 390 -32.55 -6.78 -22.93
C ASP A 390 -31.15 -6.31 -23.34
N VAL A 391 -30.70 -6.83 -24.48
CA VAL A 391 -29.41 -6.47 -25.09
C VAL A 391 -29.36 -5.00 -25.55
N GLU A 392 -30.50 -4.36 -25.80
CA GLU A 392 -30.53 -2.95 -26.21
C GLU A 392 -30.28 -2.02 -25.02
N SER A 393 -30.67 -2.42 -23.81
CA SER A 393 -30.29 -1.71 -22.58
C SER A 393 -28.77 -1.74 -22.35
N LEU A 394 -28.11 -2.87 -22.64
CA LEU A 394 -26.65 -2.97 -22.63
C LEU A 394 -26.01 -2.00 -23.63
N ARG A 395 -26.51 -1.99 -24.88
CA ARG A 395 -26.02 -1.09 -25.93
C ARG A 395 -26.10 0.38 -25.54
N ARG A 396 -27.22 0.79 -24.94
CA ARG A 396 -27.42 2.16 -24.44
C ARG A 396 -26.43 2.51 -23.33
N ALA A 397 -26.27 1.65 -22.33
CA ALA A 397 -25.31 1.84 -21.25
C ALA A 397 -23.87 2.03 -21.79
N PHE A 398 -23.45 1.20 -22.75
CA PHE A 398 -22.15 1.34 -23.40
C PHE A 398 -22.00 2.56 -24.32
N GLY A 399 -23.11 3.08 -24.86
CA GLY A 399 -23.12 4.34 -25.58
C GLY A 399 -22.64 5.49 -24.69
N TYR A 400 -23.16 5.54 -23.46
CA TYR A 400 -22.81 6.55 -22.47
C TYR A 400 -21.43 6.30 -21.83
N LEU A 401 -21.11 5.05 -21.50
CA LEU A 401 -19.78 4.69 -20.98
C LEU A 401 -18.66 5.02 -21.97
N GLY A 402 -18.89 4.87 -23.27
CA GLY A 402 -17.93 5.24 -24.31
C GLY A 402 -17.61 6.74 -24.39
N ALA A 403 -18.42 7.60 -23.74
CA ALA A 403 -18.12 9.02 -23.60
C ALA A 403 -17.16 9.32 -22.44
N LEU A 404 -16.99 8.37 -21.51
CA LEU A 404 -16.00 8.46 -20.43
C LEU A 404 -14.63 8.09 -21.03
N GLN A 405 -13.70 9.04 -21.08
CA GLN A 405 -12.40 8.88 -21.75
C GLN A 405 -11.45 7.87 -21.07
N ASP A 406 -11.78 7.40 -19.86
CA ASP A 406 -10.99 6.45 -19.06
C ASP A 406 -11.74 5.12 -18.89
N GLN A 407 -11.11 4.01 -19.25
CA GLN A 407 -11.66 2.65 -19.22
C GLN A 407 -11.20 1.82 -18.01
N ARG A 408 -10.73 2.44 -16.91
CA ARG A 408 -10.32 1.73 -15.67
C ARG A 408 -11.30 0.65 -15.18
N TRP A 409 -12.60 0.91 -15.32
CA TRP A 409 -13.69 0.02 -14.90
C TRP A 409 -13.91 -1.19 -15.83
N SER A 410 -13.31 -1.21 -17.03
CA SER A 410 -13.56 -2.22 -18.08
C SER A 410 -13.33 -3.65 -17.62
N THR A 411 -12.24 -3.92 -16.89
CA THR A 411 -11.90 -5.27 -16.44
C THR A 411 -12.87 -5.77 -15.37
N THR A 412 -13.19 -4.92 -14.40
CA THR A 412 -14.16 -5.23 -13.33
C THR A 412 -15.56 -5.42 -13.91
N LEU A 413 -15.97 -4.55 -14.84
CA LEU A 413 -17.25 -4.66 -15.51
C LEU A 413 -17.34 -5.94 -16.34
N GLY A 414 -16.30 -6.28 -17.10
CA GLY A 414 -16.26 -7.50 -17.90
C GLY A 414 -16.56 -8.75 -17.08
N ARG A 415 -15.95 -8.88 -15.89
CA ARG A 415 -16.21 -10.00 -14.97
C ARG A 415 -17.65 -9.98 -14.42
N ALA A 416 -18.18 -8.81 -14.09
CA ALA A 416 -19.55 -8.71 -13.61
C ALA A 416 -20.56 -9.08 -14.72
N LEU A 417 -20.29 -8.66 -15.95
CA LEU A 417 -21.09 -8.99 -17.14
C LEU A 417 -21.01 -10.48 -17.50
N GLU A 418 -19.91 -11.19 -17.21
CA GLU A 418 -19.86 -12.66 -17.33
C GLU A 418 -20.94 -13.32 -16.47
N GLY A 419 -21.11 -12.84 -15.22
CA GLY A 419 -22.15 -13.31 -14.31
C GLY A 419 -23.55 -13.05 -14.86
N VAL A 420 -23.81 -11.81 -15.31
CA VAL A 420 -25.09 -11.40 -15.91
C VAL A 420 -25.44 -12.25 -17.13
N LEU A 421 -24.51 -12.40 -18.09
CA LEU A 421 -24.72 -13.20 -19.28
C LEU A 421 -25.01 -14.67 -18.92
N GLY A 422 -24.25 -15.22 -17.96
CA GLY A 422 -24.49 -16.57 -17.47
C GLY A 422 -25.88 -16.76 -16.86
N GLU A 423 -26.38 -15.80 -16.09
CA GLU A 423 -27.75 -15.83 -15.53
C GLU A 423 -28.81 -15.71 -16.63
N TRP A 424 -28.60 -14.86 -17.63
CA TRP A 424 -29.55 -14.70 -18.73
C TRP A 424 -29.66 -15.97 -19.58
N ILE A 425 -28.54 -16.65 -19.86
CA ILE A 425 -28.52 -17.92 -20.58
C ILE A 425 -29.29 -19.00 -19.79
N ASP A 426 -29.05 -19.12 -18.48
CA ASP A 426 -29.81 -20.04 -17.62
C ASP A 426 -31.32 -19.69 -17.61
N GLY A 427 -31.64 -18.39 -17.64
CA GLY A 427 -33.00 -17.86 -17.75
C GLY A 427 -33.65 -18.01 -19.13
N GLY A 428 -32.94 -18.55 -20.12
CA GLY A 428 -33.47 -18.88 -21.43
C GLY A 428 -33.22 -17.86 -22.54
N LEU A 429 -32.22 -16.99 -22.41
CA LEU A 429 -31.77 -16.10 -23.49
C LEU A 429 -31.53 -16.90 -24.79
N PRO A 430 -31.93 -16.40 -25.97
CA PRO A 430 -31.57 -17.02 -27.25
C PRO A 430 -30.08 -16.88 -27.58
N SER A 431 -29.51 -17.87 -28.29
CA SER A 431 -28.08 -17.89 -28.69
C SER A 431 -27.65 -16.63 -29.45
N LYS A 432 -28.48 -16.15 -30.40
CA LYS A 432 -28.24 -14.90 -31.15
C LYS A 432 -28.17 -13.65 -30.28
N GLU A 433 -28.92 -13.60 -29.17
CA GLU A 433 -28.87 -12.45 -28.26
C GLU A 433 -27.64 -12.53 -27.34
N ALA A 434 -27.20 -13.73 -26.96
CA ALA A 434 -25.92 -13.94 -26.28
C ALA A 434 -24.72 -13.51 -27.16
N GLU A 435 -24.77 -13.83 -28.47
CA GLU A 435 -23.79 -13.35 -29.46
C GLU A 435 -23.71 -11.82 -29.53
N ARG A 436 -24.88 -11.18 -29.62
CA ARG A 436 -25.01 -9.71 -29.68
C ARG A 436 -24.47 -9.07 -28.41
N PHE A 437 -24.77 -9.65 -27.25
CA PHE A 437 -24.26 -9.19 -25.95
C PHE A 437 -22.72 -9.09 -25.97
N LEU A 438 -22.04 -10.20 -26.30
CA LEU A 438 -20.58 -10.22 -26.36
C LEU A 438 -20.01 -9.27 -27.42
N SER A 439 -20.66 -9.22 -28.59
CA SER A 439 -20.23 -8.34 -29.68
C SER A 439 -20.28 -6.87 -29.29
N ILE A 440 -21.29 -6.46 -28.51
CA ILE A 440 -21.39 -5.09 -27.96
C ILE A 440 -20.23 -4.83 -26.99
N CYS A 441 -19.98 -5.74 -26.05
CA CYS A 441 -18.91 -5.61 -25.07
C CYS A 441 -17.53 -5.51 -25.74
N SER A 442 -17.24 -6.41 -26.68
CA SER A 442 -15.98 -6.45 -27.44
C SER A 442 -15.74 -5.16 -28.23
N ARG A 443 -16.74 -4.69 -28.99
CA ARG A 443 -16.64 -3.42 -29.76
C ARG A 443 -16.38 -2.19 -28.90
N LYS A 444 -16.69 -2.27 -27.60
CA LYS A 444 -16.55 -1.17 -26.65
C LYS A 444 -15.30 -1.28 -25.77
N GLY A 445 -14.45 -2.26 -26.04
CA GLY A 445 -13.21 -2.47 -25.29
C GLY A 445 -13.43 -3.08 -23.90
N VAL A 446 -14.56 -3.76 -23.69
CA VAL A 446 -14.86 -4.45 -22.43
C VAL A 446 -14.82 -5.96 -22.66
N PRO A 447 -13.65 -6.59 -22.47
CA PRO A 447 -13.53 -8.03 -22.65
C PRO A 447 -14.27 -8.74 -21.52
N VAL A 448 -15.28 -9.54 -21.89
CA VAL A 448 -16.01 -10.41 -20.97
C VAL A 448 -15.25 -11.74 -20.91
N PRO A 449 -14.69 -12.16 -19.75
CA PRO A 449 -14.24 -13.53 -19.60
C PRO A 449 -15.45 -14.45 -19.79
N ILE A 450 -15.29 -15.56 -20.49
CA ILE A 450 -16.42 -16.46 -20.81
C ILE A 450 -16.29 -17.84 -20.20
N ASP A 451 -15.29 -18.08 -19.35
CA ASP A 451 -14.99 -19.39 -18.78
C ASP A 451 -16.19 -19.98 -18.00
N ARG A 452 -16.97 -19.12 -17.34
CA ARG A 452 -18.18 -19.52 -16.58
C ARG A 452 -19.42 -19.58 -17.46
N VAL A 453 -19.42 -18.87 -18.57
CA VAL A 453 -20.53 -18.81 -19.54
C VAL A 453 -20.53 -20.04 -20.45
N ILE A 454 -19.35 -20.51 -20.87
CA ILE A 454 -19.20 -21.66 -21.78
C ILE A 454 -19.97 -22.91 -21.30
N PRO A 455 -19.82 -23.39 -20.04
CA PRO A 455 -20.52 -24.59 -19.59
C PRO A 455 -22.05 -24.42 -19.59
N LYS A 456 -22.54 -23.22 -19.24
CA LYS A 456 -23.98 -22.90 -19.26
C LYS A 456 -24.51 -22.89 -20.69
N ALA A 457 -23.79 -22.27 -21.60
CA ALA A 457 -24.13 -22.25 -23.02
C ALA A 457 -24.10 -23.65 -23.65
N PHE A 458 -23.10 -24.48 -23.31
CA PHE A 458 -23.01 -25.87 -23.78
C PHE A 458 -24.22 -26.67 -23.30
N LYS A 459 -24.63 -26.49 -22.05
CA LYS A 459 -25.81 -27.15 -21.49
C LYS A 459 -27.11 -26.67 -22.14
N ARG A 460 -27.22 -25.39 -22.48
CA ARG A 460 -28.46 -24.78 -22.98
C ARG A 460 -28.66 -24.93 -24.49
N TYR A 461 -27.63 -24.70 -25.29
CA TYR A 461 -27.68 -24.67 -26.76
C TYR A 461 -26.98 -25.88 -27.40
N GLY A 462 -26.16 -26.61 -26.66
CA GLY A 462 -25.27 -27.63 -27.19
C GLY A 462 -23.90 -27.05 -27.59
N PRO A 463 -22.82 -27.87 -27.62
CA PRO A 463 -21.45 -27.37 -27.84
C PRO A 463 -21.22 -26.69 -29.19
N LEU A 464 -21.80 -27.22 -30.27
CA LEU A 464 -21.61 -26.69 -31.63
C LEU A 464 -22.27 -25.33 -31.82
N GLU A 465 -23.56 -25.21 -31.47
CA GLU A 465 -24.26 -23.92 -31.50
C GLU A 465 -23.58 -22.93 -30.56
N ALA A 466 -23.10 -23.41 -29.40
CA ALA A 466 -22.45 -22.55 -28.43
C ALA A 466 -21.12 -21.95 -28.93
N ALA A 467 -20.32 -22.77 -29.60
CA ALA A 467 -19.05 -22.34 -30.18
C ALA A 467 -19.27 -21.42 -31.40
N GLU A 468 -20.32 -21.62 -32.20
CA GLU A 468 -20.63 -20.76 -33.34
C GLU A 468 -20.84 -19.29 -32.93
N TRP A 469 -21.66 -19.03 -31.91
CA TRP A 469 -21.85 -17.64 -31.46
C TRP A 469 -20.59 -17.09 -30.78
N GLY A 470 -19.80 -17.95 -30.12
CA GLY A 470 -18.49 -17.60 -29.58
C GLY A 470 -17.52 -17.10 -30.65
N PHE A 471 -17.34 -17.87 -31.74
CA PHE A 471 -16.48 -17.50 -32.85
C PHE A 471 -16.98 -16.28 -33.61
N SER A 472 -18.30 -16.17 -33.82
CA SER A 472 -18.92 -15.00 -34.45
C SER A 472 -18.70 -13.71 -33.63
N ALA A 473 -18.62 -13.83 -32.30
CA ALA A 473 -18.26 -12.73 -31.40
C ALA A 473 -16.74 -12.51 -31.27
N GLY A 474 -15.90 -13.28 -31.96
CA GLY A 474 -14.44 -13.18 -31.93
C GLY A 474 -13.79 -13.82 -30.70
N ILE A 475 -14.44 -14.82 -30.09
CA ILE A 475 -13.92 -15.49 -28.89
C ILE A 475 -13.40 -16.89 -29.23
N ASP A 476 -12.08 -17.02 -29.22
CA ASP A 476 -11.39 -18.26 -29.58
C ASP A 476 -11.27 -19.29 -28.44
N SER A 477 -11.59 -18.94 -27.19
CA SER A 477 -11.34 -19.82 -26.03
C SER A 477 -12.13 -21.15 -26.07
N PHE A 478 -13.14 -21.26 -26.92
CA PHE A 478 -13.88 -22.50 -27.19
C PHE A 478 -13.02 -23.61 -27.79
N VAL A 479 -11.97 -23.31 -28.58
CA VAL A 479 -11.23 -24.30 -29.38
C VAL A 479 -10.49 -25.37 -28.57
N ASN A 480 -10.19 -25.09 -27.30
CA ASN A 480 -9.42 -25.99 -26.43
C ASN A 480 -10.29 -26.91 -25.56
N ARG A 481 -11.63 -26.84 -25.69
CA ARG A 481 -12.57 -27.58 -24.84
C ARG A 481 -12.77 -29.01 -25.33
N ALA A 482 -12.57 -29.98 -24.43
CA ALA A 482 -12.79 -31.40 -24.72
C ALA A 482 -14.24 -31.70 -25.14
N ASP A 483 -15.23 -31.07 -24.51
CA ASP A 483 -16.65 -31.28 -24.82
C ASP A 483 -16.99 -30.82 -26.25
N LEU A 484 -16.38 -29.71 -26.71
CA LEU A 484 -16.53 -29.23 -28.08
C LEU A 484 -15.79 -30.16 -29.05
N ALA A 485 -14.58 -30.60 -28.70
CA ALA A 485 -13.82 -31.53 -29.53
C ALA A 485 -14.58 -32.84 -29.75
N GLU A 486 -15.22 -33.38 -28.72
CA GLU A 486 -16.05 -34.58 -28.84
C GLU A 486 -17.27 -34.34 -29.72
N ALA A 487 -17.96 -33.20 -29.55
CA ALA A 487 -19.10 -32.83 -30.38
C ALA A 487 -18.73 -32.63 -31.87
N VAL A 488 -17.62 -31.94 -32.15
CA VAL A 488 -17.08 -31.76 -33.51
C VAL A 488 -16.71 -33.10 -34.13
N SER A 489 -16.00 -33.94 -33.38
CA SER A 489 -15.57 -35.26 -33.84
C SER A 489 -16.74 -36.19 -34.12
N SER A 490 -17.74 -36.16 -33.24
CA SER A 490 -18.97 -36.93 -33.37
C SER A 490 -19.76 -36.47 -34.57
N ALA A 491 -19.98 -35.15 -34.73
CA ALA A 491 -20.72 -34.60 -35.86
C ALA A 491 -20.07 -34.96 -37.21
N ILE A 492 -18.74 -34.85 -37.33
CA ILE A 492 -18.02 -35.29 -38.53
C ILE A 492 -18.23 -36.77 -38.79
N LEU A 493 -18.14 -37.62 -37.77
CA LEU A 493 -18.28 -39.07 -37.93
C LEU A 493 -19.73 -39.48 -38.23
N SER A 494 -20.72 -38.94 -37.52
CA SER A 494 -22.12 -39.31 -37.66
C SER A 494 -22.80 -38.68 -38.87
N GLY A 495 -22.27 -37.56 -39.36
CA GLY A 495 -22.89 -36.80 -40.44
C GLY A 495 -23.98 -35.85 -39.97
N GLU A 496 -23.95 -35.46 -38.69
CA GLU A 496 -24.91 -34.54 -38.09
C GLU A 496 -24.84 -33.15 -38.73
N GLU A 497 -25.98 -32.45 -38.71
CA GLU A 497 -26.06 -31.07 -39.15
C GLU A 497 -25.24 -30.17 -38.23
N VAL A 498 -24.29 -29.44 -38.82
CA VAL A 498 -23.41 -28.52 -38.08
C VAL A 498 -23.97 -27.10 -38.23
N PRO A 499 -24.42 -26.46 -37.14
CA PRO A 499 -24.94 -25.09 -37.18
C PRO A 499 -23.81 -24.08 -37.43
N GLY A 500 -24.13 -22.95 -38.06
CA GLY A 500 -23.23 -21.78 -38.13
C GLY A 500 -22.67 -21.35 -39.48
N VAL A 501 -22.03 -20.19 -39.49
CA VAL A 501 -21.40 -19.55 -40.66
C VAL A 501 -19.97 -19.09 -40.38
N SER A 502 -19.47 -19.19 -39.14
CA SER A 502 -18.05 -18.99 -38.83
C SER A 502 -17.15 -19.86 -39.72
N GLU A 503 -15.92 -19.41 -39.97
CA GLU A 503 -14.97 -20.16 -40.80
C GLU A 503 -14.70 -21.56 -40.20
N GLU A 504 -14.61 -21.62 -38.89
CA GLU A 504 -14.44 -22.82 -38.09
C GLU A 504 -15.59 -23.80 -38.30
N MET A 505 -16.84 -23.35 -38.11
CA MET A 505 -18.00 -24.22 -38.25
C MET A 505 -18.29 -24.59 -39.71
N ARG A 506 -17.96 -23.73 -40.68
CA ARG A 506 -18.03 -24.07 -42.12
C ARG A 506 -17.12 -25.23 -42.48
N THR A 507 -15.91 -25.28 -41.90
CA THR A 507 -14.98 -26.39 -42.12
C THR A 507 -15.49 -27.69 -41.49
N VAL A 508 -16.04 -27.62 -40.27
CA VAL A 508 -16.66 -28.78 -39.61
C VAL A 508 -17.86 -29.28 -40.40
N ARG A 509 -18.71 -28.37 -40.90
CA ARG A 509 -19.85 -28.70 -41.77
C ARG A 509 -19.39 -29.38 -43.06
N ALA A 510 -18.40 -28.83 -43.75
CA ALA A 510 -17.87 -29.41 -44.99
C ALA A 510 -17.32 -30.83 -44.77
N ALA A 511 -16.66 -31.08 -43.63
CA ALA A 511 -16.22 -32.41 -43.24
C ALA A 511 -17.39 -33.35 -42.95
N SER A 512 -18.40 -32.91 -42.19
CA SER A 512 -19.61 -33.70 -41.88
C SER A 512 -20.38 -34.07 -43.14
N GLU A 513 -20.72 -33.09 -43.99
CA GLU A 513 -21.44 -33.31 -45.25
C GLU A 513 -20.68 -34.23 -46.20
N SER A 514 -19.36 -34.05 -46.32
CA SER A 514 -18.52 -34.92 -47.14
C SER A 514 -18.49 -36.35 -46.59
N MET A 515 -18.42 -36.53 -45.27
CA MET A 515 -18.49 -37.84 -44.63
C MET A 515 -19.83 -38.52 -44.91
N THR A 516 -20.96 -37.83 -44.71
CA THR A 516 -22.30 -38.36 -44.95
C THR A 516 -22.46 -38.82 -46.39
N GLU A 517 -22.04 -37.99 -47.34
CA GLU A 517 -22.19 -38.30 -48.75
C GLU A 517 -21.26 -39.43 -49.19
N LEU A 518 -20.02 -39.48 -48.68
CA LEU A 518 -19.11 -40.60 -48.93
C LEU A 518 -19.65 -41.90 -48.35
N LYS A 519 -20.25 -41.89 -47.15
CA LYS A 519 -20.95 -43.05 -46.58
C LYS A 519 -22.12 -43.50 -47.46
N ARG A 520 -22.90 -42.55 -47.99
CA ARG A 520 -24.03 -42.82 -48.88
C ARG A 520 -23.58 -43.47 -50.19
N ILE A 521 -22.57 -42.88 -50.85
CA ILE A 521 -22.07 -43.37 -52.14
C ILE A 521 -21.38 -44.73 -51.97
N THR A 522 -20.58 -44.89 -50.92
CA THR A 522 -19.76 -46.10 -50.74
C THR A 522 -20.48 -47.22 -50.00
N GLY A 523 -21.53 -46.92 -49.25
CA GLY A 523 -22.15 -47.87 -48.32
C GLY A 523 -21.28 -48.23 -47.11
N ILE A 524 -20.07 -47.68 -46.99
CA ILE A 524 -19.14 -47.97 -45.90
C ILE A 524 -19.42 -47.01 -44.75
N ALA A 525 -20.23 -47.44 -43.78
CA ALA A 525 -20.56 -46.64 -42.59
C ALA A 525 -19.53 -46.73 -41.46
N SER A 526 -18.70 -47.79 -41.45
CA SER A 526 -17.68 -48.09 -40.44
C SER A 526 -16.41 -48.64 -41.10
N PRO A 527 -15.20 -48.39 -40.55
CA PRO A 527 -13.96 -48.99 -41.04
C PRO A 527 -13.97 -50.53 -41.06
N GLU A 528 -14.86 -51.16 -40.30
CA GLU A 528 -14.99 -52.62 -40.19
C GLU A 528 -15.87 -53.23 -41.31
N GLY A 529 -16.49 -52.40 -42.15
CA GLY A 529 -17.30 -52.82 -43.30
C GLY A 529 -16.45 -53.03 -44.55
N TYR A 530 -15.92 -54.25 -44.76
CA TYR A 530 -14.93 -54.55 -45.80
C TYR A 530 -15.46 -54.83 -47.21
N ARG A 531 -16.78 -54.77 -47.44
CA ARG A 531 -17.36 -55.11 -48.74
C ARG A 531 -17.80 -53.83 -49.43
N PHE A 532 -17.09 -53.47 -50.49
CA PHE A 532 -17.47 -52.38 -51.36
C PHE A 532 -17.74 -52.90 -52.77
N ASP A 533 -18.93 -52.59 -53.30
CA ASP A 533 -19.32 -52.91 -54.67
C ASP A 533 -19.35 -51.62 -55.49
N LEU A 534 -18.44 -51.53 -56.45
CA LEU A 534 -18.36 -50.40 -57.38
C LEU A 534 -19.44 -50.45 -58.46
N SER A 535 -20.06 -51.61 -58.69
CA SER A 535 -21.11 -51.75 -59.71
C SER A 535 -22.39 -50.99 -59.34
N SER A 536 -22.58 -50.68 -58.06
CA SER A 536 -23.68 -49.84 -57.56
C SER A 536 -23.39 -48.33 -57.59
N VAL A 537 -22.20 -47.91 -58.03
CA VAL A 537 -21.78 -46.50 -58.05
C VAL A 537 -21.96 -45.91 -59.45
N SER A 538 -22.82 -44.89 -59.58
CA SER A 538 -23.08 -44.23 -60.87
C SER A 538 -21.87 -43.42 -61.38
N ASP A 539 -21.83 -43.05 -62.66
CA ASP A 539 -20.76 -42.21 -63.20
C ASP A 539 -20.73 -40.80 -62.58
N ASP A 540 -21.89 -40.28 -62.19
CA ASP A 540 -22.00 -39.03 -61.43
C ASP A 540 -21.39 -39.17 -60.02
N ASP A 541 -21.63 -40.31 -59.35
CA ASP A 541 -21.05 -40.62 -58.04
C ASP A 541 -19.51 -40.77 -58.11
N LYS A 542 -18.94 -41.25 -59.24
CA LYS A 542 -17.48 -41.36 -59.43
C LYS A 542 -16.80 -39.99 -59.44
N THR A 543 -17.42 -39.01 -60.10
CA THR A 543 -16.92 -37.63 -60.12
C THR A 543 -17.06 -36.98 -58.75
N ALA A 544 -18.17 -37.26 -58.05
CA ALA A 544 -18.41 -36.78 -56.69
C ALA A 544 -17.40 -37.36 -55.68
N LEU A 545 -17.08 -38.66 -55.75
CA LEU A 545 -16.13 -39.35 -54.85
C LEU A 545 -14.77 -38.66 -54.76
N ALA A 546 -14.17 -38.33 -55.91
CA ALA A 546 -12.87 -37.68 -55.94
C ALA A 546 -12.89 -36.29 -55.30
N ARG A 547 -13.95 -35.51 -55.56
CA ARG A 547 -14.13 -34.17 -54.98
C ARG A 547 -14.36 -34.24 -53.48
N LEU A 548 -15.31 -35.07 -53.04
CA LEU A 548 -15.71 -35.18 -51.63
C LEU A 548 -14.59 -35.75 -50.76
N SER A 549 -13.83 -36.73 -51.26
CA SER A 549 -12.67 -37.27 -50.53
C SER A 549 -11.58 -36.22 -50.33
N ALA A 550 -11.30 -35.39 -51.35
CA ALA A 550 -10.36 -34.29 -51.24
C ALA A 550 -10.85 -33.19 -50.27
N THR A 551 -12.15 -32.85 -50.32
CA THR A 551 -12.78 -31.91 -49.39
C THR A 551 -12.72 -32.42 -47.96
N LEU A 552 -13.06 -33.69 -47.72
CA LEU A 552 -13.00 -34.30 -46.39
C LEU A 552 -11.57 -34.26 -45.84
N SER A 553 -10.58 -34.65 -46.62
CA SER A 553 -9.17 -34.63 -46.20
C SER A 553 -8.68 -33.24 -45.84
N THR A 554 -8.95 -32.25 -46.69
CA THR A 554 -8.59 -30.85 -46.43
C THR A 554 -9.28 -30.32 -45.18
N SER A 555 -10.59 -30.57 -45.06
CA SER A 555 -11.40 -30.08 -43.95
C SER A 555 -10.99 -30.73 -42.63
N MET A 556 -10.74 -32.04 -42.60
CA MET A 556 -10.23 -32.74 -41.42
C MET A 556 -8.83 -32.23 -41.00
N GLY A 557 -7.97 -31.91 -41.96
CA GLY A 557 -6.68 -31.27 -41.70
C GLY A 557 -6.86 -29.95 -40.95
N TYR A 558 -7.66 -29.04 -41.49
CA TYR A 558 -7.95 -27.74 -40.89
C TYR A 558 -8.65 -27.88 -39.52
N VAL A 559 -9.63 -28.77 -39.39
CA VAL A 559 -10.28 -29.06 -38.10
C VAL A 559 -9.26 -29.52 -37.06
N SER A 560 -8.31 -30.38 -37.43
CA SER A 560 -7.29 -30.87 -36.51
C SER A 560 -6.28 -29.81 -36.08
N GLU A 561 -6.10 -28.75 -36.87
CA GLU A 561 -5.24 -27.61 -36.57
C GLU A 561 -5.96 -26.60 -35.68
N ARG A 562 -7.21 -26.28 -36.02
CA ARG A 562 -8.01 -25.28 -35.31
C ARG A 562 -8.57 -25.80 -33.98
N PHE A 563 -8.88 -27.09 -33.91
CA PHE A 563 -9.39 -27.77 -32.70
C PHE A 563 -8.44 -28.90 -32.27
N PRO A 564 -7.27 -28.59 -31.71
CA PRO A 564 -6.23 -29.60 -31.44
C PRO A 564 -6.70 -30.75 -30.56
N ALA A 565 -7.66 -30.50 -29.66
CA ALA A 565 -8.24 -31.51 -28.78
C ALA A 565 -8.99 -32.64 -29.52
N VAL A 566 -9.42 -32.45 -30.78
CA VAL A 566 -10.10 -33.51 -31.57
C VAL A 566 -9.18 -34.70 -31.82
N ARG A 567 -7.86 -34.51 -31.85
CA ARG A 567 -6.90 -35.60 -32.09
C ARG A 567 -6.92 -36.67 -31.00
N GLY A 568 -7.40 -36.33 -29.80
CA GLY A 568 -7.54 -37.25 -28.68
C GLY A 568 -8.85 -38.03 -28.65
N THR A 569 -9.81 -37.74 -29.55
CA THR A 569 -11.14 -38.36 -29.51
C THR A 569 -11.19 -39.65 -30.35
N ALA A 570 -11.92 -40.65 -29.86
CA ALA A 570 -12.11 -41.92 -30.57
C ALA A 570 -12.93 -41.73 -31.87
N ALA A 571 -13.88 -40.79 -31.85
CA ALA A 571 -14.69 -40.45 -33.01
C ALA A 571 -13.83 -39.86 -34.14
N PHE A 572 -12.91 -38.95 -33.84
CA PHE A 572 -12.04 -38.34 -34.85
C PHE A 572 -11.02 -39.34 -35.41
N ALA A 573 -10.47 -40.20 -34.55
CA ALA A 573 -9.61 -41.30 -35.00
C ALA A 573 -10.35 -42.25 -35.95
N THR A 574 -11.63 -42.50 -35.71
CA THR A 574 -12.47 -43.33 -36.57
C THR A 574 -12.84 -42.63 -37.87
N ALA A 575 -13.19 -41.34 -37.83
CA ALA A 575 -13.37 -40.51 -39.02
C ALA A 575 -12.10 -40.47 -39.87
N GLY A 576 -10.91 -40.41 -39.26
CA GLY A 576 -9.62 -40.41 -39.96
C GLY A 576 -9.36 -41.73 -40.69
N ARG A 577 -9.75 -42.87 -40.09
CA ARG A 577 -9.70 -44.18 -40.75
C ARG A 577 -10.64 -44.24 -41.96
N LEU A 578 -11.88 -43.77 -41.80
CA LEU A 578 -12.84 -43.69 -42.91
C LEU A 578 -12.33 -42.78 -44.03
N ASN A 579 -11.76 -41.62 -43.71
CA ASN A 579 -11.17 -40.73 -44.70
C ASN A 579 -10.05 -41.41 -45.51
N GLY A 580 -9.19 -42.20 -44.85
CA GLY A 580 -8.16 -43.01 -45.52
C GLY A 580 -8.76 -44.04 -46.48
N ILE A 581 -9.81 -44.76 -46.05
CA ILE A 581 -10.56 -45.71 -46.89
C ILE A 581 -11.16 -45.00 -48.11
N TYR A 582 -11.81 -43.86 -47.92
CA TYR A 582 -12.40 -43.10 -49.03
C TYR A 582 -11.36 -42.55 -50.00
N SER A 583 -10.18 -42.15 -49.52
CA SER A 583 -9.07 -41.75 -50.40
C SER A 583 -8.62 -42.91 -51.29
N LEU A 584 -8.50 -44.13 -50.74
CA LEU A 584 -8.13 -45.31 -51.51
C LEU A 584 -9.18 -45.65 -52.57
N ILE A 585 -10.47 -45.56 -52.23
CA ILE A 585 -11.57 -45.77 -53.16
C ILE A 585 -11.57 -44.70 -54.26
N SER A 586 -11.42 -43.43 -53.90
CA SER A 586 -11.30 -42.32 -54.86
C SER A 586 -10.15 -42.56 -55.84
N ASP A 587 -8.98 -42.99 -55.35
CA ASP A 587 -7.82 -43.24 -56.20
C ASP A 587 -8.03 -44.47 -57.11
N ALA A 588 -8.66 -45.52 -56.61
CA ALA A 588 -9.06 -46.67 -57.42
C ALA A 588 -10.04 -46.26 -58.53
N VAL A 589 -11.05 -45.44 -58.22
CA VAL A 589 -12.01 -44.90 -59.21
C VAL A 589 -11.33 -44.00 -60.24
N LYS A 590 -10.37 -43.14 -59.85
CA LYS A 590 -9.57 -42.36 -60.81
C LYS A 590 -8.76 -43.26 -61.75
N ARG A 591 -8.22 -44.37 -61.24
CA ARG A 591 -7.52 -45.38 -62.05
C ARG A 591 -8.48 -46.17 -62.94
N ALA A 592 -9.72 -46.39 -62.50
CA ALA A 592 -10.76 -47.12 -63.22
C ALA A 592 -11.09 -46.57 -64.61
N GLY A 593 -10.85 -45.29 -64.87
CA GLY A 593 -10.93 -44.72 -66.22
C GLY A 593 -10.03 -45.43 -67.26
N ARG A 594 -9.14 -46.33 -66.82
CA ARG A 594 -8.28 -47.19 -67.64
C ARG A 594 -8.72 -48.65 -67.72
N ILE A 595 -9.73 -49.09 -66.95
CA ILE A 595 -10.13 -50.49 -66.77
C ILE A 595 -11.48 -50.75 -67.44
N ARG A 596 -11.57 -51.80 -68.27
CA ARG A 596 -12.69 -52.02 -69.21
C ARG A 596 -13.90 -52.77 -68.62
N ARG A 597 -13.82 -53.31 -67.40
CA ARG A 597 -14.90 -54.10 -66.76
C ARG A 597 -15.07 -53.72 -65.28
N SER A 598 -16.32 -53.59 -64.83
CA SER A 598 -16.66 -53.19 -63.45
C SER A 598 -16.32 -54.26 -62.39
N SER A 599 -16.34 -55.54 -62.75
CA SER A 599 -15.97 -56.67 -61.89
C SER A 599 -14.52 -56.62 -61.42
N ASP A 600 -13.63 -56.22 -62.31
CA ASP A 600 -12.18 -56.25 -62.10
C ASP A 600 -11.77 -55.10 -61.16
N LEU A 601 -12.44 -53.95 -61.30
CA LEU A 601 -12.29 -52.81 -60.41
C LEU A 601 -12.81 -53.09 -58.99
N ALA A 602 -13.95 -53.80 -58.87
CA ALA A 602 -14.48 -54.21 -57.57
C ALA A 602 -13.53 -55.18 -56.87
N ALA A 603 -12.90 -56.10 -57.60
CA ALA A 603 -11.88 -56.99 -57.06
C ALA A 603 -10.60 -56.23 -56.64
N GLU A 604 -10.09 -55.32 -57.47
CA GLU A 604 -8.93 -54.48 -57.16
C GLU A 604 -9.16 -53.61 -55.91
N THR A 605 -10.34 -53.00 -55.81
CA THR A 605 -10.68 -52.09 -54.68
C THR A 605 -10.90 -52.86 -53.39
N ASN A 606 -11.60 -54.00 -53.43
CA ASN A 606 -11.73 -54.86 -52.25
C ASN A 606 -10.37 -55.45 -51.83
N GLY A 607 -9.49 -55.76 -52.77
CA GLY A 607 -8.10 -56.15 -52.51
C GLY A 607 -7.32 -55.02 -51.84
N LEU A 608 -7.32 -53.81 -52.41
CA LEU A 608 -6.66 -52.63 -51.84
C LEU A 608 -7.15 -52.31 -50.43
N LEU A 609 -8.47 -52.36 -50.20
CA LEU A 609 -9.06 -52.13 -48.88
C LEU A 609 -8.65 -53.22 -47.88
N PHE A 610 -8.70 -54.49 -48.27
CA PHE A 610 -8.28 -55.59 -47.42
C PHE A 610 -6.80 -55.48 -47.06
N TYR A 611 -5.90 -55.36 -48.05
CA TYR A 611 -4.46 -55.35 -47.80
C TYR A 611 -4.00 -54.10 -47.08
N SER A 612 -4.57 -52.91 -47.37
CA SER A 612 -4.22 -51.68 -46.67
C SER A 612 -4.65 -51.70 -45.20
N GLU A 613 -5.87 -52.17 -44.89
CA GLU A 613 -6.36 -52.22 -43.52
C GLU A 613 -5.64 -53.32 -42.72
N ALA A 614 -5.36 -54.45 -43.38
CA ALA A 614 -4.57 -55.52 -42.79
C ALA A 614 -3.14 -55.07 -42.45
N GLU A 615 -2.47 -54.40 -43.37
CA GLU A 615 -1.14 -53.83 -43.15
C GLU A 615 -1.17 -52.77 -42.04
N ARG A 616 -2.16 -51.87 -42.06
CA ARG A 616 -2.32 -50.83 -41.04
C ARG A 616 -2.48 -51.45 -39.65
N LEU A 617 -3.29 -52.50 -39.53
CA LEU A 617 -3.52 -53.21 -38.27
C LEU A 617 -2.22 -53.82 -37.73
N VAL A 618 -1.46 -54.48 -38.60
CA VAL A 618 -0.17 -55.06 -38.25
C VAL A 618 0.82 -53.98 -37.83
N LEU A 619 1.00 -52.93 -38.64
CA LEU A 619 1.94 -51.84 -38.33
C LEU A 619 1.57 -51.10 -37.05
N SER A 620 0.28 -50.89 -36.77
CA SER A 620 -0.17 -50.30 -35.51
C SER A 620 0.20 -51.16 -34.30
N LYS A 621 0.04 -52.48 -34.39
CA LYS A 621 0.44 -53.41 -33.32
C LYS A 621 1.96 -53.48 -33.18
N LEU A 622 2.71 -53.45 -34.29
CA LEU A 622 4.17 -53.42 -34.27
C LEU A 622 4.71 -52.13 -33.65
N ARG A 623 4.12 -50.97 -33.95
CA ARG A 623 4.48 -49.69 -33.31
C ARG A 623 4.25 -49.70 -31.81
N THR A 624 3.18 -50.36 -31.38
CA THR A 624 2.88 -50.54 -29.96
C THR A 624 3.95 -51.41 -29.27
N ALA A 625 4.49 -52.41 -29.97
CA ALA A 625 5.49 -53.33 -29.42
C ALA A 625 6.94 -52.82 -29.49
N TYR A 626 7.29 -52.07 -30.55
CA TYR A 626 8.68 -51.71 -30.85
C TYR A 626 8.95 -50.20 -30.88
N GLY A 627 7.95 -49.37 -30.56
CA GLY A 627 8.01 -47.91 -30.66
C GLY A 627 7.69 -47.41 -32.06
N ASP A 628 7.56 -46.09 -32.19
CA ASP A 628 7.14 -45.44 -33.43
C ASP A 628 8.31 -45.32 -34.42
N LEU A 629 8.52 -46.38 -35.21
CA LEU A 629 9.61 -46.50 -36.18
C LEU A 629 9.10 -46.46 -37.63
N PRO A 630 9.97 -46.13 -38.60
CA PRO A 630 9.67 -46.26 -40.02
C PRO A 630 9.23 -47.69 -40.38
N ARG A 631 8.31 -47.84 -41.34
CA ARG A 631 7.72 -49.11 -41.77
C ARG A 631 8.77 -50.21 -42.01
N GLU A 632 9.82 -49.88 -42.76
CA GLU A 632 10.88 -50.83 -43.10
C GLU A 632 11.66 -51.29 -41.87
N ASP A 633 11.91 -50.39 -40.92
CA ASP A 633 12.60 -50.69 -39.68
C ASP A 633 11.73 -51.50 -38.70
N LEU A 634 10.42 -51.24 -38.66
CA LEU A 634 9.45 -52.05 -37.91
C LEU A 634 9.41 -53.47 -38.44
N LEU A 635 9.27 -53.64 -39.75
CA LEU A 635 9.21 -54.95 -40.38
C LEU A 635 10.55 -55.69 -40.23
N LYS A 636 11.68 -54.98 -40.33
CA LYS A 636 13.02 -55.55 -40.13
C LYS A 636 13.25 -55.97 -38.68
N ARG A 637 12.90 -55.13 -37.69
CA ARG A 637 12.97 -55.48 -36.26
C ARG A 637 12.04 -56.63 -35.93
N PHE A 638 10.81 -56.59 -36.45
CA PHE A 638 9.85 -57.66 -36.28
C PHE A 638 10.36 -58.98 -36.87
N ARG A 639 11.00 -58.98 -38.04
CA ARG A 639 11.65 -60.17 -38.63
C ARG A 639 12.84 -60.67 -37.81
N SER A 640 13.58 -59.75 -37.20
CA SER A 640 14.76 -60.05 -36.40
C SER A 640 14.42 -60.61 -35.02
N SER A 641 13.20 -60.40 -34.52
CA SER A 641 12.80 -60.86 -33.19
C SER A 641 12.52 -62.37 -33.13
N GLY A 642 12.31 -63.03 -34.28
CA GLY A 642 12.08 -64.47 -34.36
C GLY A 642 10.80 -64.96 -33.64
N MET A 643 9.88 -64.03 -33.33
CA MET A 643 8.73 -64.28 -32.46
C MET A 643 7.54 -64.96 -33.16
N LEU A 644 7.55 -65.04 -34.49
CA LEU A 644 6.52 -65.74 -35.27
C LEU A 644 7.12 -66.82 -36.18
N PRO A 645 6.31 -67.81 -36.62
CA PRO A 645 6.68 -68.75 -37.67
C PRO A 645 7.08 -68.04 -38.98
N LEU A 646 8.02 -68.64 -39.72
CA LEU A 646 8.45 -68.14 -41.04
C LEU A 646 7.30 -68.01 -42.07
N SER A 647 6.24 -68.81 -41.93
CA SER A 647 5.01 -68.71 -42.73
C SER A 647 4.30 -67.37 -42.57
N ASP A 648 4.29 -66.83 -41.36
CA ASP A 648 3.57 -65.62 -40.98
C ASP A 648 4.31 -64.36 -41.49
N TYR A 649 5.65 -64.41 -41.49
CA TYR A 649 6.49 -63.39 -42.11
C TYR A 649 6.32 -63.37 -43.63
N LYS A 650 6.29 -64.56 -44.24
CA LYS A 650 6.09 -64.68 -45.68
C LYS A 650 4.72 -64.16 -46.08
N LEU A 651 3.68 -64.46 -45.31
CA LEU A 651 2.35 -63.91 -45.50
C LEU A 651 2.35 -62.37 -45.45
N LEU A 652 3.07 -61.75 -44.51
CA LEU A 652 3.21 -60.29 -44.43
C LEU A 652 3.95 -59.67 -45.63
N GLU A 653 5.04 -60.29 -46.08
CA GLU A 653 5.77 -59.86 -47.27
C GLU A 653 4.90 -60.01 -48.53
N ASP A 654 4.17 -61.11 -48.65
CA ASP A 654 3.25 -61.37 -49.76
C ASP A 654 2.08 -60.37 -49.77
N MET A 655 1.55 -60.02 -48.59
CA MET A 655 0.51 -58.99 -48.44
C MET A 655 1.02 -57.58 -48.77
N SER A 656 2.22 -57.23 -48.31
CA SER A 656 2.89 -55.96 -48.64
C SER A 656 3.16 -55.86 -50.15
N ALA A 657 3.68 -56.94 -50.75
CA ALA A 657 3.94 -56.99 -52.19
C ALA A 657 2.65 -56.95 -52.99
N ALA A 658 1.57 -57.61 -52.53
CA ALA A 658 0.25 -57.52 -53.12
C ALA A 658 -0.29 -56.09 -53.07
N TYR A 659 -0.16 -55.40 -51.92
CA TYR A 659 -0.54 -53.99 -51.77
C TYR A 659 0.24 -53.07 -52.70
N ASP A 660 1.57 -53.20 -52.77
CA ASP A 660 2.41 -52.37 -53.63
C ASP A 660 2.11 -52.61 -55.13
N ARG A 661 1.83 -53.85 -55.52
CA ARG A 661 1.41 -54.21 -56.88
C ARG A 661 0.05 -53.61 -57.23
N LEU A 662 -0.93 -53.73 -56.33
CA LEU A 662 -2.25 -53.10 -56.50
C LEU A 662 -2.15 -51.57 -56.56
N LYS A 663 -1.31 -50.95 -55.73
CA LYS A 663 -1.05 -49.49 -55.73
C LYS A 663 -0.43 -49.02 -57.05
N SER A 664 0.43 -49.85 -57.66
CA SER A 664 1.05 -49.60 -58.97
C SER A 664 0.12 -49.85 -60.18
N GLY A 665 -1.11 -50.30 -59.96
CA GLY A 665 -2.13 -50.49 -60.99
C GLY A 665 -2.23 -51.89 -61.59
N ALA A 666 -1.81 -52.93 -60.87
CA ALA A 666 -2.04 -54.32 -61.28
C ALA A 666 -3.52 -54.72 -61.06
N ILE A 667 -4.17 -55.26 -62.10
CA ILE A 667 -5.64 -55.48 -62.16
C ILE A 667 -6.06 -56.87 -61.64
N ASP A 668 -5.12 -57.73 -61.25
CA ASP A 668 -5.41 -59.14 -60.95
C ASP A 668 -4.55 -59.67 -59.79
N VAL A 669 -4.75 -59.09 -58.61
CA VAL A 669 -4.25 -59.66 -57.35
C VAL A 669 -5.46 -60.13 -56.55
N PRO A 670 -5.96 -61.35 -56.78
CA PRO A 670 -7.02 -61.90 -55.94
C PRO A 670 -6.57 -61.88 -54.48
N VAL A 671 -7.51 -61.79 -53.54
CA VAL A 671 -7.24 -62.12 -52.13
C VAL A 671 -7.55 -63.60 -52.00
N PRO A 672 -6.55 -64.50 -51.98
CA PRO A 672 -6.81 -65.93 -51.78
C PRO A 672 -7.50 -66.14 -50.44
N SER A 673 -8.41 -67.12 -50.36
CA SER A 673 -9.09 -67.53 -49.12
C SER A 673 -8.11 -67.80 -47.97
N ASP A 674 -7.01 -68.42 -48.33
CA ASP A 674 -5.83 -68.78 -47.55
C ASP A 674 -5.10 -67.56 -46.96
N VAL A 675 -5.13 -66.41 -47.65
CA VAL A 675 -4.59 -65.14 -47.11
C VAL A 675 -5.55 -64.51 -46.10
N ARG A 676 -6.88 -64.65 -46.26
CA ARG A 676 -7.87 -64.17 -45.27
C ARG A 676 -7.83 -64.97 -43.97
N GLU A 677 -7.75 -66.29 -44.09
CA GLU A 677 -7.62 -67.19 -42.93
C GLU A 677 -6.28 -66.99 -42.24
N GLY A 678 -5.18 -66.98 -43.01
CA GLY A 678 -3.84 -66.72 -42.49
C GLY A 678 -3.68 -65.34 -41.83
N PHE A 679 -4.37 -64.30 -42.33
CA PHE A 679 -4.35 -62.98 -41.70
C PHE A 679 -5.05 -62.94 -40.33
N SER A 680 -6.14 -63.70 -40.20
CA SER A 680 -6.86 -63.82 -38.93
C SER A 680 -5.98 -64.52 -37.88
N GLU A 681 -5.27 -65.56 -38.27
CA GLU A 681 -4.30 -66.26 -37.44
C GLU A 681 -3.08 -65.38 -37.10
N LEU A 682 -2.52 -64.67 -38.08
CA LEU A 682 -1.42 -63.72 -37.89
C LEU A 682 -1.79 -62.62 -36.88
N THR A 683 -2.99 -62.05 -37.01
CA THR A 683 -3.48 -61.01 -36.08
C THR A 683 -3.61 -61.57 -34.66
N PHE A 684 -4.10 -62.80 -34.53
CA PHE A 684 -4.20 -63.50 -33.25
C PHE A 684 -2.81 -63.78 -32.63
N SER A 685 -1.86 -64.20 -33.45
CA SER A 685 -0.46 -64.43 -33.05
C SER A 685 0.23 -63.13 -32.62
N ILE A 686 0.02 -62.01 -33.31
CA ILE A 686 0.54 -60.69 -32.93
C ILE A 686 -0.11 -60.16 -31.64
N VAL A 687 -1.40 -60.42 -31.43
CA VAL A 687 -2.09 -60.06 -30.18
C VAL A 687 -1.58 -60.90 -29.00
N LYS A 688 -1.22 -62.17 -29.22
CA LYS A 688 -0.60 -63.03 -28.20
C LYS A 688 0.78 -62.59 -27.75
N LEU A 689 1.54 -61.83 -28.57
CA LEU A 689 2.82 -61.23 -28.17
C LEU A 689 2.68 -60.16 -27.07
N ARG A 690 1.45 -59.86 -26.64
CA ARG A 690 1.11 -58.92 -25.57
C ARG A 690 0.90 -59.58 -24.20
N MET A 691 0.92 -60.92 -24.13
CA MET A 691 1.05 -61.70 -22.89
C MET A 691 2.49 -62.18 -22.77
#